data_AF-A0A2V5MTH4-F1
#
_entry.id   AF-A0A2V5MTH4-F1
#
_cell.length_a   1.000
_cell.length_b   1.000
_cell.length_c   1.000
_cell.angle_alpha   90.00
_cell.angle_beta   90.00
_cell.angle_gamma   90.00
#
_symmetry.space_group_name_H-M   'P 1'
#
loop_
_entity.id
_entity.type
_entity.pdbx_description
1 polymer ?
#
loop_
_entity_poly.entity_id
_entity_poly.type
_entity_poly.pdbx_seq_one_letter_code
_entity_poly.pdbx_strand_id
1 'polypeptide(L)'
;ELQTTETDGQMLQRVMPDLMGMKNVLVINDEAHHCYRHKVTPEGILGDEDVEAEEKEEAEKNSEAARLWISGIEAVKRKLDVRIVFDLSATPFFLRGSGYAEGTLFPWTVCDFSLMDAIECGIVKLPRVPVADNVPGTDMPIYRQLWEHIGKKMPKKGRGKSGALDPLNLPVELQTALDALYGHYQKTYALWQQENIGVPPVFIAVCNNTSTSKLVHDYVSGFYRVGEDGKTPVHHAGRFELFRNYDDSGNRFARPRTLLIDSEQLESGEALDKDFREMATEEIERFRREMIERGDVEKARKITDQDLLREVMNTVGKEGKLGEPIRCVVSVSMLTEGWDANTVTHILGVRAFGTQLLCEQVVGRGLRRQSYDLDEDGLLSVEYADILGIPFDFTAKPVVAPPKPPRPIIHVFAIRPERDVLAIRFPRVEGYRVELPEAGLSARFTKDSALRLTPKLVGPSIVRNEGIVGEGVTLNVEHLKDMRPATILFHLSRHLLFTKYRDPGADPKLHLFGQLKRIVRQWMDGGYLSCAGSTYPAQVLYREIADLACERIKSAITETLKGENQIKAILDAYNPEGSTAYVNFTTSKKTSWKTDPRKCHINWIVCDSDWEAEFCRVAEAHPRVRAYVKNQSLGFEVPYLMGSTPHKYLPDFIVQIDDGQPDLLNLIVEIKGFRGEDAKEKANTMRSYWIPGV
;
A
#
# COMPACT_ATOMS: atom_id res chain seq x y z
N GLU A 1 9.50 -47.98 7.08
CA GLU A 1 8.05 -47.77 6.92
C GLU A 1 7.65 -48.14 5.49
N LEU A 2 6.51 -48.80 5.30
CA LEU A 2 5.93 -49.03 3.98
C LEU A 2 5.27 -47.72 3.52
N GLN A 3 5.91 -47.00 2.59
CA GLN A 3 5.25 -45.90 1.90
C GLN A 3 4.34 -46.48 0.81
N THR A 4 3.03 -46.49 1.07
CA THR A 4 2.02 -46.85 0.06
C THR A 4 1.63 -45.59 -0.70
N THR A 5 2.23 -45.37 -1.86
CA THR A 5 1.83 -44.29 -2.78
C THR A 5 0.61 -44.71 -3.59
N GLU A 6 -0.32 -43.77 -3.80
CA GLU A 6 -1.50 -43.96 -4.65
C GLU A 6 -1.05 -44.21 -6.11
N THR A 7 -1.61 -45.23 -6.77
CA THR A 7 -1.31 -45.51 -8.19
C THR A 7 -2.12 -44.60 -9.12
N ASP A 8 -1.65 -44.36 -10.35
CA ASP A 8 -2.41 -43.60 -11.37
C ASP A 8 -3.87 -44.08 -11.53
N GLY A 9 -4.11 -45.39 -11.46
CA GLY A 9 -5.47 -45.93 -11.59
C GLY A 9 -6.35 -45.62 -10.37
N GLN A 10 -5.78 -45.63 -9.17
CA GLN A 10 -6.50 -45.26 -7.95
C GLN A 10 -6.77 -43.75 -7.90
N MET A 11 -5.80 -42.95 -8.31
CA MET A 11 -5.96 -41.50 -8.46
C MET A 11 -7.10 -41.18 -9.44
N LEU A 12 -7.07 -41.73 -10.66
CA LEU A 12 -8.13 -41.49 -11.65
C LEU A 12 -9.51 -41.96 -11.18
N GLN A 13 -9.58 -43.10 -10.50
CA GLN A 13 -10.83 -43.59 -9.91
C GLN A 13 -11.39 -42.63 -8.83
N ARG A 14 -10.53 -41.89 -8.14
CA ARG A 14 -10.91 -40.91 -7.12
C ARG A 14 -11.36 -39.58 -7.72
N VAL A 15 -10.62 -39.03 -8.69
CA VAL A 15 -10.91 -37.68 -9.24
C VAL A 15 -11.84 -37.68 -10.46
N MET A 16 -11.87 -38.75 -11.26
CA MET A 16 -12.72 -38.85 -12.45
C MET A 16 -13.33 -40.25 -12.62
N PRO A 17 -14.09 -40.74 -11.61
CA PRO A 17 -14.69 -42.08 -11.63
C PRO A 17 -15.56 -42.33 -12.86
N ASP A 18 -16.25 -41.32 -13.36
CA ASP A 18 -17.16 -41.42 -14.51
C ASP A 18 -16.44 -41.73 -15.83
N LEU A 19 -15.14 -41.39 -15.93
CA LEU A 19 -14.32 -41.68 -17.10
C LEU A 19 -13.67 -43.08 -17.04
N MET A 20 -13.77 -43.77 -15.90
CA MET A 20 -13.16 -45.09 -15.74
C MET A 20 -13.82 -46.13 -16.64
N GLY A 21 -13.01 -46.81 -17.44
CA GLY A 21 -13.47 -47.80 -18.44
C GLY A 21 -13.76 -47.20 -19.81
N MET A 22 -13.71 -45.87 -19.98
CA MET A 22 -13.71 -45.24 -21.29
C MET A 22 -12.34 -45.36 -21.97
N LYS A 23 -12.32 -45.34 -23.30
CA LYS A 23 -11.09 -45.34 -24.12
C LYS A 23 -11.14 -44.25 -25.18
N ASN A 24 -9.97 -43.80 -25.62
CA ASN A 24 -9.80 -42.75 -26.64
C ASN A 24 -10.34 -41.40 -26.19
N VAL A 25 -9.90 -40.94 -25.01
CA VAL A 25 -10.31 -39.65 -24.45
C VAL A 25 -9.81 -38.52 -25.35
N LEU A 26 -10.70 -37.57 -25.64
CA LEU A 26 -10.37 -36.29 -26.24
C LEU A 26 -10.30 -35.26 -25.12
N VAL A 27 -9.20 -34.51 -25.05
CA VAL A 27 -8.98 -33.49 -24.03
C VAL A 27 -9.15 -32.12 -24.69
N ILE A 28 -9.99 -31.28 -24.11
CA ILE A 28 -10.05 -29.84 -24.40
C ILE A 28 -9.43 -29.15 -23.19
N ASN A 29 -8.36 -28.40 -23.41
CA ASN A 29 -7.50 -27.88 -22.36
C ASN A 29 -7.38 -26.36 -22.50
N ASP A 30 -8.02 -25.62 -21.59
CA ASP A 30 -7.92 -24.17 -21.47
C ASP A 30 -6.74 -23.73 -20.58
N GLU A 31 -6.02 -24.66 -19.95
CA GLU A 31 -4.96 -24.41 -18.95
C GLU A 31 -3.58 -24.92 -19.39
N ALA A 32 -3.29 -24.87 -20.70
CA ALA A 32 -2.02 -25.29 -21.28
C ALA A 32 -0.78 -24.52 -20.76
N HIS A 33 -0.97 -23.36 -20.11
CA HIS A 33 0.13 -22.68 -19.43
C HIS A 33 0.68 -23.45 -18.22
N HIS A 34 -0.05 -24.45 -17.70
CA HIS A 34 0.43 -25.46 -16.75
C HIS A 34 0.90 -26.75 -17.45
N CYS A 35 1.09 -26.74 -18.77
CA CYS A 35 1.48 -27.91 -19.56
C CYS A 35 2.90 -27.83 -20.10
N TYR A 36 3.91 -27.59 -19.24
CA TYR A 36 5.30 -27.59 -19.70
C TYR A 36 6.30 -28.23 -18.75
N ARG A 37 7.43 -28.64 -19.33
CA ARG A 37 8.60 -29.18 -18.61
C ARG A 37 9.77 -28.20 -18.71
N HIS A 38 10.69 -28.23 -17.75
CA HIS A 38 11.91 -27.42 -17.82
C HIS A 38 12.66 -27.65 -19.12
N LYS A 39 13.21 -26.57 -19.66
CA LYS A 39 14.25 -26.67 -20.68
C LYS A 39 15.48 -27.32 -20.07
N VAL A 40 15.79 -28.54 -20.49
CA VAL A 40 17.04 -29.22 -20.12
C VAL A 40 18.13 -28.74 -21.08
N THR A 41 19.07 -27.93 -20.59
CA THR A 41 20.28 -27.56 -21.32
C THR A 41 21.45 -28.52 -21.02
N PRO A 42 22.45 -28.63 -21.90
CA PRO A 42 23.63 -29.48 -21.67
C PRO A 42 24.39 -29.17 -20.37
N GLU A 43 24.33 -27.93 -19.87
CA GLU A 43 24.96 -27.49 -18.62
C GLU A 43 24.12 -27.70 -17.34
N GLY A 44 22.91 -28.27 -17.43
CA GLY A 44 21.99 -28.45 -16.29
C GLY A 44 20.76 -27.53 -16.34
N ILE A 45 20.01 -27.43 -15.23
CA ILE A 45 18.82 -26.57 -15.12
C ILE A 45 19.29 -25.12 -14.94
N LEU A 46 19.00 -24.24 -15.89
CA LEU A 46 19.20 -22.78 -15.75
C LEU A 46 18.31 -22.26 -14.61
N GLY A 47 18.91 -21.92 -13.47
CA GLY A 47 18.29 -21.11 -12.43
C GLY A 47 18.77 -19.67 -12.57
N ASP A 48 17.84 -18.71 -12.62
CA ASP A 48 18.19 -17.28 -12.64
C ASP A 48 18.90 -16.90 -11.32
N GLU A 49 20.16 -16.48 -11.40
CA GLU A 49 20.99 -16.11 -10.23
C GLU A 49 20.67 -14.71 -9.66
N ASP A 50 19.80 -13.91 -10.30
CA ASP A 50 19.51 -12.52 -9.91
C ASP A 50 17.99 -12.26 -9.74
N VAL A 51 17.34 -12.93 -8.79
CA VAL A 51 15.92 -12.70 -8.48
C VAL A 51 15.74 -12.35 -7.00
N GLU A 52 14.94 -11.32 -6.69
CA GLU A 52 14.61 -10.97 -5.30
C GLU A 52 13.89 -12.14 -4.59
N ALA A 53 14.09 -12.26 -3.26
CA ALA A 53 13.68 -13.45 -2.52
C ALA A 53 12.16 -13.77 -2.57
N GLU A 54 11.28 -12.76 -2.65
CA GLU A 54 9.83 -12.96 -2.77
C GLU A 54 9.42 -13.45 -4.17
N GLU A 55 10.07 -12.94 -5.22
CA GLU A 55 9.82 -13.34 -6.62
C GLU A 55 10.31 -14.77 -6.88
N LYS A 56 11.37 -15.20 -6.18
CA LYS A 56 11.90 -16.57 -6.27
C LYS A 56 10.95 -17.61 -5.70
N GLU A 57 10.35 -17.34 -4.53
CA GLU A 57 9.40 -18.27 -3.89
C GLU A 57 8.14 -18.46 -4.74
N GLU A 58 7.61 -17.39 -5.33
CA GLU A 58 6.45 -17.47 -6.24
C GLU A 58 6.79 -18.21 -7.54
N ALA A 59 7.98 -17.99 -8.11
CA ALA A 59 8.44 -18.72 -9.30
C ALA A 59 8.64 -20.22 -9.03
N GLU A 60 9.18 -20.58 -7.87
CA GLU A 60 9.33 -21.98 -7.44
C GLU A 60 7.96 -22.67 -7.32
N LYS A 61 6.99 -22.02 -6.64
CA LYS A 61 5.62 -22.53 -6.51
C LYS A 61 4.90 -22.67 -7.85
N ASN A 62 5.00 -21.68 -8.73
CA ASN A 62 4.41 -21.73 -10.07
C ASN A 62 5.02 -22.88 -10.90
N SER A 63 6.32 -23.13 -10.74
CA SER A 63 6.99 -24.26 -11.39
C SER A 63 6.55 -25.62 -10.85
N GLU A 64 6.19 -25.73 -9.57
CA GLU A 64 5.60 -26.95 -9.00
C GLU A 64 4.18 -27.18 -9.54
N ALA A 65 3.35 -26.13 -9.56
CA ALA A 65 1.99 -26.16 -10.10
C ALA A 65 1.95 -26.56 -11.58
N ALA A 66 2.83 -25.98 -12.40
CA ALA A 66 2.90 -26.20 -13.85
C ALA A 66 3.29 -27.63 -14.27
N ARG A 67 3.60 -28.54 -13.33
CA ARG A 67 3.88 -29.96 -13.65
C ARG A 67 2.72 -30.88 -13.33
N LEU A 68 1.81 -30.45 -12.45
CA LEU A 68 0.70 -31.28 -11.97
C LEU A 68 -0.27 -31.58 -13.10
N TRP A 69 -0.64 -30.57 -13.90
CA TRP A 69 -1.65 -30.72 -14.95
C TRP A 69 -1.20 -31.66 -16.08
N ILE A 70 0.01 -31.46 -16.61
CA ILE A 70 0.57 -32.37 -17.63
C ILE A 70 0.77 -33.79 -17.10
N SER A 71 1.17 -33.95 -15.84
CA SER A 71 1.29 -35.27 -15.20
C SER A 71 -0.07 -35.97 -15.10
N GLY A 72 -1.15 -35.22 -14.84
CA GLY A 72 -2.53 -35.70 -14.85
C GLY A 72 -2.96 -36.20 -16.23
N ILE A 73 -2.75 -35.41 -17.29
CA ILE A 73 -3.06 -35.80 -18.68
C ILE A 73 -2.27 -37.06 -19.08
N GLU A 74 -1.00 -37.17 -18.68
CA GLU A 74 -0.21 -38.37 -18.92
C GLU A 74 -0.72 -39.60 -18.15
N ALA A 75 -1.21 -39.43 -16.92
CA ALA A 75 -1.84 -40.52 -16.17
C ALA A 75 -3.10 -41.02 -16.87
N VAL A 76 -3.95 -40.09 -17.36
CA VAL A 76 -5.12 -40.42 -18.20
C VAL A 76 -4.68 -41.16 -19.45
N LYS A 77 -3.65 -40.69 -20.15
CA LYS A 77 -3.10 -41.36 -21.34
C LYS A 77 -2.62 -42.78 -21.04
N ARG A 78 -1.95 -43.00 -19.91
CA ARG A 78 -1.45 -44.33 -19.51
C ARG A 78 -2.56 -45.33 -19.17
N LYS A 79 -3.71 -44.86 -18.66
CA LYS A 79 -4.79 -45.74 -18.15
C LYS A 79 -6.01 -45.83 -19.05
N LEU A 80 -6.43 -44.72 -19.65
CA LEU A 80 -7.65 -44.58 -20.43
C LEU A 80 -7.38 -44.30 -21.93
N ASP A 81 -6.12 -44.07 -22.32
CA ASP A 81 -5.72 -43.64 -23.67
C ASP A 81 -6.26 -42.23 -24.02
N VAL A 82 -5.37 -41.35 -24.49
CA VAL A 82 -5.69 -39.97 -24.90
C VAL A 82 -5.37 -39.83 -26.38
N ARG A 83 -6.40 -39.57 -27.19
CA ARG A 83 -6.30 -39.54 -28.65
C ARG A 83 -5.74 -38.22 -29.16
N ILE A 84 -6.24 -37.12 -28.62
CA ILE A 84 -5.86 -35.76 -29.01
C ILE A 84 -6.12 -34.80 -27.85
N VAL A 85 -5.27 -33.78 -27.75
CA VAL A 85 -5.42 -32.65 -26.84
C VAL A 85 -5.59 -31.40 -27.70
N PHE A 86 -6.69 -30.69 -27.50
CA PHE A 86 -6.92 -29.36 -28.06
C PHE A 86 -6.61 -28.33 -26.98
N ASP A 87 -5.48 -27.65 -27.12
CA ASP A 87 -5.11 -26.56 -26.23
C ASP A 87 -5.74 -25.25 -26.71
N LEU A 88 -6.57 -24.65 -25.85
CA LEU A 88 -7.28 -23.38 -26.04
C LEU A 88 -6.79 -22.30 -25.05
N SER A 89 -5.63 -22.52 -24.43
CA SER A 89 -5.12 -21.64 -23.37
C SER A 89 -4.63 -20.31 -23.91
N ALA A 90 -4.81 -19.27 -23.10
CA ALA A 90 -4.54 -17.89 -23.47
C ALA A 90 -3.06 -17.49 -23.35
N THR A 91 -2.21 -18.29 -22.69
CA THR A 91 -0.89 -17.80 -22.23
C THR A 91 0.25 -18.78 -22.55
N PRO A 92 1.23 -18.41 -23.41
CA PRO A 92 2.40 -19.23 -23.73
C PRO A 92 3.48 -19.16 -22.62
N PHE A 93 4.73 -19.59 -22.86
CA PHE A 93 5.80 -19.60 -21.85
C PHE A 93 6.14 -18.17 -21.35
N PHE A 94 5.47 -17.74 -20.28
CA PHE A 94 5.63 -16.42 -19.68
C PHE A 94 6.10 -16.47 -18.21
N LEU A 95 6.34 -17.66 -17.67
CA LEU A 95 6.82 -17.81 -16.30
C LEU A 95 8.34 -17.67 -16.27
N ARG A 96 8.84 -16.63 -15.59
CA ARG A 96 10.24 -16.52 -15.15
C ARG A 96 10.63 -17.81 -14.41
N GLY A 97 11.78 -18.39 -14.73
CA GLY A 97 12.22 -19.69 -14.20
C GLY A 97 11.86 -20.93 -15.03
N SER A 98 11.08 -20.79 -16.12
CA SER A 98 10.79 -21.91 -17.05
C SER A 98 12.00 -22.34 -17.90
N GLY A 99 13.02 -21.48 -18.02
CA GLY A 99 14.17 -21.64 -18.92
C GLY A 99 13.88 -21.20 -20.37
N TYR A 100 12.68 -20.68 -20.64
CA TYR A 100 12.30 -20.06 -21.92
C TYR A 100 12.24 -18.54 -21.77
N ALA A 101 12.51 -17.81 -22.84
CA ALA A 101 12.32 -16.36 -22.86
C ALA A 101 10.83 -16.05 -22.72
N GLU A 102 10.50 -15.02 -21.94
CA GLU A 102 9.13 -14.54 -21.75
C GLU A 102 8.49 -14.22 -23.12
N GLY A 103 7.28 -14.75 -23.37
CA GLY A 103 6.59 -14.62 -24.66
C GLY A 103 6.91 -15.70 -25.69
N THR A 104 7.64 -16.75 -25.35
CA THR A 104 7.88 -17.88 -26.28
C THR A 104 6.62 -18.71 -26.46
N LEU A 105 6.08 -18.78 -27.68
CA LEU A 105 4.93 -19.63 -28.02
C LEU A 105 5.21 -21.13 -27.83
N PHE A 106 4.17 -21.91 -27.49
CA PHE A 106 4.29 -23.36 -27.44
C PHE A 106 4.59 -23.93 -28.84
N PRO A 107 5.40 -25.00 -28.96
CA PRO A 107 5.71 -25.61 -30.26
C PRO A 107 4.49 -26.12 -31.05
N TRP A 108 3.37 -26.38 -30.36
CA TRP A 108 2.12 -26.85 -30.95
C TRP A 108 1.07 -25.73 -31.13
N THR A 109 1.48 -24.46 -30.98
CA THR A 109 0.59 -23.32 -31.25
C THR A 109 0.21 -23.28 -32.73
N VAL A 110 -1.09 -23.32 -33.02
CA VAL A 110 -1.63 -23.24 -34.38
C VAL A 110 -2.09 -21.82 -34.72
N CYS A 111 -2.67 -21.12 -33.75
CA CYS A 111 -3.17 -19.76 -33.87
C CYS A 111 -2.85 -19.02 -32.57
N ASP A 112 -2.32 -17.81 -32.68
CA ASP A 112 -2.14 -16.88 -31.57
C ASP A 112 -3.19 -15.77 -31.73
N PHE A 113 -4.03 -15.59 -30.70
CA PHE A 113 -5.08 -14.58 -30.67
C PHE A 113 -4.87 -13.74 -29.43
N SER A 114 -4.22 -12.59 -29.60
CA SER A 114 -3.73 -11.80 -28.48
C SER A 114 -4.86 -11.09 -27.75
N LEU A 115 -4.60 -10.64 -26.51
CA LEU A 115 -5.55 -9.79 -25.81
C LEU A 115 -5.83 -8.49 -26.57
N MET A 116 -4.84 -7.97 -27.31
CA MET A 116 -5.01 -6.81 -28.17
C MET A 116 -6.04 -7.09 -29.27
N ASP A 117 -5.94 -8.23 -29.96
CA ASP A 117 -6.91 -8.63 -30.98
C ASP A 117 -8.31 -8.81 -30.37
N ALA A 118 -8.39 -9.38 -29.15
CA ALA A 118 -9.66 -9.51 -28.43
C ALA A 118 -10.29 -8.15 -28.09
N ILE A 119 -9.47 -7.17 -27.73
CA ILE A 119 -9.88 -5.79 -27.46
C ILE A 119 -10.36 -5.10 -28.75
N GLU A 120 -9.60 -5.21 -29.84
CA GLU A 120 -9.93 -4.61 -31.14
C GLU A 120 -11.20 -5.22 -31.76
N CYS A 121 -11.43 -6.52 -31.57
CA CYS A 121 -12.65 -7.20 -32.01
C CYS A 121 -13.84 -7.00 -31.06
N GLY A 122 -13.68 -6.30 -29.94
CA GLY A 122 -14.76 -6.01 -28.98
C GLY A 122 -15.28 -7.21 -28.19
N ILE A 123 -14.57 -8.34 -28.25
CA ILE A 123 -14.97 -9.62 -27.60
C ILE A 123 -14.76 -9.59 -26.09
N VAL A 124 -13.96 -8.64 -25.61
CA VAL A 124 -13.70 -8.37 -24.19
C VAL A 124 -14.03 -6.92 -23.85
N LYS A 125 -14.14 -6.62 -22.55
CA LYS A 125 -14.24 -5.24 -22.03
C LYS A 125 -12.95 -4.48 -22.31
N LEU A 126 -13.05 -3.16 -22.41
CA LEU A 126 -11.91 -2.27 -22.57
C LEU A 126 -11.29 -1.95 -21.19
N PRO A 127 -10.05 -2.39 -20.91
CA PRO A 127 -9.32 -1.96 -19.72
C PRO A 127 -8.96 -0.48 -19.82
N ARG A 128 -9.29 0.30 -18.77
CA ARG A 128 -8.82 1.68 -18.60
C ARG A 128 -7.81 1.76 -17.49
N VAL A 129 -6.61 2.24 -17.81
CA VAL A 129 -5.47 2.33 -16.89
C VAL A 129 -5.02 3.79 -16.73
N PRO A 130 -4.31 4.14 -15.65
CA PRO A 130 -3.82 5.50 -15.44
C PRO A 130 -2.82 5.91 -16.53
N VAL A 131 -3.10 7.04 -17.18
CA VAL A 131 -2.19 7.68 -18.17
C VAL A 131 -1.64 9.01 -17.68
N ALA A 132 -2.35 9.69 -16.77
CA ALA A 132 -1.90 10.93 -16.16
C ALA A 132 -2.52 11.11 -14.77
N ASP A 133 -1.81 11.83 -13.91
CA ASP A 133 -2.33 12.24 -12.61
C ASP A 133 -1.93 13.69 -12.27
N ASN A 134 -2.48 14.22 -11.17
CA ASN A 134 -2.25 15.60 -10.76
C ASN A 134 -1.04 15.79 -9.83
N VAL A 135 -0.07 14.87 -9.83
CA VAL A 135 1.21 14.98 -9.11
C VAL A 135 2.33 15.34 -10.10
N PRO A 136 2.96 16.53 -9.99
CA PRO A 136 4.03 16.91 -10.90
C PRO A 136 5.33 16.11 -10.71
N GLY A 137 6.02 15.79 -11.80
CA GLY A 137 7.41 15.33 -11.80
C GLY A 137 7.64 13.82 -11.70
N THR A 138 6.62 13.01 -11.98
CA THR A 138 6.75 11.55 -12.11
C THR A 138 6.67 11.14 -13.58
N ASP A 139 7.58 10.27 -14.03
CA ASP A 139 7.60 9.77 -15.42
C ASP A 139 6.39 8.88 -15.74
N MET A 140 5.85 8.20 -14.71
CA MET A 140 4.64 7.39 -14.77
C MET A 140 3.64 7.85 -13.69
N PRO A 141 2.32 7.72 -13.93
CA PRO A 141 1.32 8.00 -12.90
C PRO A 141 1.49 7.09 -11.67
N ILE A 142 1.36 7.65 -10.48
CA ILE A 142 1.56 6.92 -9.20
C ILE A 142 0.64 5.71 -9.12
N TYR A 143 -0.62 5.84 -9.56
CA TYR A 143 -1.57 4.73 -9.52
C TYR A 143 -1.41 3.72 -10.65
N ARG A 144 -0.50 3.93 -11.61
CA ARG A 144 -0.07 2.87 -12.52
C ARG A 144 0.86 1.89 -11.83
N GLN A 145 1.72 2.38 -10.93
CA GLN A 145 2.72 1.61 -10.18
C GLN A 145 2.51 1.72 -8.67
N LEU A 146 1.25 1.61 -8.21
CA LEU A 146 0.86 1.87 -6.81
C LEU A 146 1.77 1.13 -5.80
N TRP A 147 2.09 -0.14 -6.07
CA TRP A 147 2.91 -0.96 -5.18
C TRP A 147 4.32 -0.41 -4.94
N GLU A 148 4.95 0.23 -5.93
CA GLU A 148 6.28 0.83 -5.76
C GLU A 148 6.28 1.94 -4.70
N HIS A 149 5.14 2.63 -4.55
CA HIS A 149 4.96 3.72 -3.61
C HIS A 149 4.53 3.25 -2.20
N ILE A 150 3.79 2.13 -2.10
CA ILE A 150 3.23 1.67 -0.83
C ILE A 150 3.92 0.44 -0.25
N GLY A 151 4.59 -0.39 -1.05
CA GLY A 151 5.05 -1.73 -0.64
C GLY A 151 5.96 -1.76 0.58
N LYS A 152 6.81 -0.72 0.76
CA LYS A 152 7.68 -0.58 1.94
C LYS A 152 6.91 -0.26 3.24
N LYS A 153 5.71 0.30 3.13
CA LYS A 153 4.81 0.65 4.23
C LYS A 153 3.83 -0.49 4.55
N MET A 154 3.76 -1.52 3.71
CA MET A 154 2.84 -2.65 3.85
C MET A 154 3.48 -3.84 4.59
N PRO A 155 2.70 -4.73 5.24
CA PRO A 155 3.22 -5.91 5.89
C PRO A 155 3.93 -6.86 4.91
N LYS A 156 5.19 -7.20 5.20
CA LYS A 156 6.01 -8.11 4.39
C LYS A 156 5.85 -9.60 4.72
N LYS A 157 5.13 -9.97 5.79
CA LYS A 157 4.96 -11.38 6.21
C LYS A 157 3.52 -11.70 6.59
N GLY A 158 3.17 -12.98 6.45
CA GLY A 158 1.94 -13.57 7.01
C GLY A 158 1.82 -13.32 8.52
N ARG A 159 0.57 -13.24 9.00
CA ARG A 159 0.19 -12.72 10.33
C ARG A 159 0.94 -13.34 11.51
N GLY A 160 1.32 -14.62 11.43
CA GLY A 160 2.08 -15.30 12.49
C GLY A 160 3.42 -14.65 12.90
N LYS A 161 3.95 -13.70 12.10
CA LYS A 161 5.17 -12.92 12.41
C LYS A 161 4.96 -11.40 12.36
N SER A 162 3.75 -10.95 12.04
CA SER A 162 3.39 -9.53 11.95
C SER A 162 2.63 -9.16 13.21
N GLY A 163 3.03 -8.09 13.91
CA GLY A 163 2.37 -7.66 15.16
C GLY A 163 0.88 -7.29 14.97
N ALA A 164 0.30 -6.58 15.94
CA ALA A 164 -1.10 -6.16 15.85
C ALA A 164 -1.37 -5.34 14.57
N LEU A 165 -2.14 -5.92 13.65
CA LEU A 165 -2.53 -5.29 12.39
C LEU A 165 -3.51 -4.14 12.65
N ASP A 166 -3.26 -2.97 12.05
CA ASP A 166 -4.12 -1.81 12.18
C ASP A 166 -4.76 -1.39 10.85
N PRO A 167 -6.03 -1.78 10.58
CA PRO A 167 -6.74 -1.40 9.35
C PRO A 167 -6.88 0.11 9.15
N LEU A 168 -6.77 0.92 10.20
CA LEU A 168 -6.84 2.39 10.11
C LEU A 168 -5.49 3.03 9.72
N ASN A 169 -4.43 2.23 9.60
CA ASN A 169 -3.08 2.68 9.30
C ASN A 169 -2.62 2.26 7.90
N LEU A 170 -3.54 2.31 6.92
CA LEU A 170 -3.18 2.11 5.52
C LEU A 170 -2.41 3.34 4.98
N PRO A 171 -1.45 3.15 4.06
CA PRO A 171 -0.77 4.26 3.38
C PRO A 171 -1.75 5.23 2.73
N VAL A 172 -1.45 6.52 2.81
CA VAL A 172 -2.33 7.58 2.29
C VAL A 172 -2.57 7.42 0.78
N GLU A 173 -1.55 7.00 0.02
CA GLU A 173 -1.67 6.75 -1.42
C GLU A 173 -2.68 5.63 -1.73
N LEU A 174 -2.71 4.58 -0.91
CA LEU A 174 -3.67 3.46 -1.03
C LEU A 174 -5.08 3.89 -0.63
N GLN A 175 -5.24 4.68 0.44
CA GLN A 175 -6.54 5.21 0.85
C GLN A 175 -7.16 6.08 -0.25
N THR A 176 -6.38 6.95 -0.87
CA THR A 176 -6.86 7.81 -1.95
C THR A 176 -7.14 7.04 -3.24
N ALA A 177 -6.37 5.99 -3.55
CA ALA A 177 -6.67 5.10 -4.69
C ALA A 177 -8.00 4.35 -4.49
N LEU A 178 -8.24 3.84 -3.28
CA LEU A 178 -9.49 3.20 -2.89
C LEU A 178 -10.67 4.19 -2.96
N ASP A 179 -10.53 5.41 -2.40
CA ASP A 179 -11.57 6.45 -2.49
C ASP A 179 -11.86 6.82 -3.95
N ALA A 180 -10.83 6.97 -4.81
CA ALA A 180 -11.00 7.34 -6.21
C ALA A 180 -11.78 6.28 -7.02
N LEU A 181 -11.40 5.00 -6.90
CA LEU A 181 -12.15 3.92 -7.56
C LEU A 181 -13.54 3.73 -6.95
N TYR A 182 -13.67 3.84 -5.62
CA TYR A 182 -14.98 3.72 -4.97
C TYR A 182 -15.95 4.81 -5.42
N GLY A 183 -15.48 6.06 -5.53
CA GLY A 183 -16.30 7.17 -6.02
C GLY A 183 -16.81 6.95 -7.44
N HIS A 184 -16.03 6.28 -8.30
CA HIS A 184 -16.49 5.86 -9.62
C HIS A 184 -17.44 4.65 -9.53
N TYR A 185 -17.12 3.65 -8.72
CA TYR A 185 -17.98 2.50 -8.46
C TYR A 185 -19.38 2.90 -7.98
N GLN A 186 -19.50 3.91 -7.11
CA GLN A 186 -20.81 4.42 -6.67
C GLN A 186 -21.67 4.92 -7.83
N LYS A 187 -21.06 5.57 -8.84
CA LYS A 187 -21.75 6.03 -10.04
C LYS A 187 -22.18 4.85 -10.91
N THR A 188 -21.29 3.88 -11.13
CA THR A 188 -21.61 2.64 -11.85
C THR A 188 -22.72 1.86 -11.17
N TYR A 189 -22.67 1.71 -9.84
CA TYR A 189 -23.70 1.05 -9.05
C TYR A 189 -25.05 1.76 -9.18
N ALA A 190 -25.08 3.09 -9.07
CA ALA A 190 -26.30 3.86 -9.24
C ALA A 190 -26.90 3.73 -10.65
N LEU A 191 -26.05 3.75 -11.68
CA LEU A 191 -26.46 3.53 -13.06
C LEU A 191 -27.07 2.13 -13.25
N TRP A 192 -26.42 1.09 -12.71
CA TRP A 192 -26.92 -0.29 -12.81
C TRP A 192 -28.28 -0.47 -12.11
N GLN A 193 -28.50 0.23 -11.00
CA GLN A 193 -29.80 0.25 -10.34
C GLN A 193 -30.87 0.98 -11.16
N GLN A 194 -30.51 2.08 -11.86
CA GLN A 194 -31.44 2.81 -12.74
C GLN A 194 -31.85 1.96 -13.95
N GLU A 195 -30.89 1.22 -14.53
CA GLU A 195 -31.11 0.32 -15.66
C GLU A 195 -31.70 -1.06 -15.27
N ASN A 196 -32.06 -1.25 -13.98
CA ASN A 196 -32.60 -2.50 -13.45
C ASN A 196 -31.75 -3.75 -13.74
N ILE A 197 -30.42 -3.61 -13.70
CA ILE A 197 -29.51 -4.75 -13.77
C ILE A 197 -29.64 -5.52 -12.43
N GLY A 198 -30.09 -6.78 -12.51
CA GLY A 198 -30.49 -7.60 -11.35
C GLY A 198 -29.36 -8.00 -10.39
N VAL A 199 -28.10 -7.69 -10.74
CA VAL A 199 -26.90 -8.03 -9.94
C VAL A 199 -26.01 -6.80 -9.79
N PRO A 200 -25.30 -6.63 -8.67
CA PRO A 200 -24.42 -5.48 -8.48
C PRO A 200 -23.13 -5.60 -9.31
N PRO A 201 -22.51 -4.47 -9.69
CA PRO A 201 -21.14 -4.47 -10.20
C PRO A 201 -20.17 -4.95 -9.12
N VAL A 202 -19.06 -5.57 -9.53
CA VAL A 202 -18.06 -6.13 -8.62
C VAL A 202 -16.73 -5.36 -8.70
N PHE A 203 -16.21 -5.06 -7.52
CA PHE A 203 -14.88 -4.50 -7.26
C PHE A 203 -13.95 -5.61 -6.77
N ILE A 204 -12.69 -5.62 -7.23
CA ILE A 204 -11.68 -6.57 -6.77
C ILE A 204 -10.46 -5.84 -6.23
N ALA A 205 -9.98 -6.26 -5.07
CA ALA A 205 -8.67 -5.90 -4.54
C ALA A 205 -7.76 -7.14 -4.49
N VAL A 206 -6.65 -7.11 -5.21
CA VAL A 206 -5.68 -8.22 -5.29
C VAL A 206 -4.47 -7.89 -4.43
N CYS A 207 -4.26 -8.63 -3.35
CA CYS A 207 -3.27 -8.33 -2.32
C CYS A 207 -2.10 -9.33 -2.36
N ASN A 208 -0.92 -8.92 -1.87
CA ASN A 208 0.28 -9.76 -1.90
C ASN A 208 0.30 -10.90 -0.85
N ASN A 209 -0.44 -10.76 0.25
CA ASN A 209 -0.48 -11.75 1.33
C ASN A 209 -1.74 -11.60 2.20
N THR A 210 -1.94 -12.57 3.11
CA THR A 210 -3.06 -12.64 4.07
C THR A 210 -3.15 -11.44 5.02
N SER A 211 -2.02 -10.86 5.43
CA SER A 211 -1.99 -9.69 6.31
C SER A 211 -2.52 -8.45 5.59
N THR A 212 -2.05 -8.21 4.35
CA THR A 212 -2.47 -7.10 3.51
C THR A 212 -3.94 -7.23 3.11
N SER A 213 -4.37 -8.43 2.68
CA SER A 213 -5.76 -8.67 2.31
C SER A 213 -6.71 -8.44 3.50
N LYS A 214 -6.32 -8.85 4.71
CA LYS A 214 -7.10 -8.59 5.92
C LYS A 214 -7.18 -7.10 6.25
N LEU A 215 -6.07 -6.35 6.15
CA LEU A 215 -6.07 -4.91 6.37
C LEU A 215 -7.01 -4.18 5.40
N VAL A 216 -6.93 -4.52 4.10
CA VAL A 216 -7.80 -3.93 3.07
C VAL A 216 -9.26 -4.34 3.30
N HIS A 217 -9.52 -5.62 3.56
CA HIS A 217 -10.86 -6.14 3.85
C HIS A 217 -11.50 -5.41 5.03
N ASP A 218 -10.79 -5.27 6.15
CA ASP A 218 -11.34 -4.65 7.36
C ASP A 218 -11.55 -3.15 7.18
N TYR A 219 -10.63 -2.48 6.49
CA TYR A 219 -10.79 -1.07 6.14
C TYR A 219 -12.05 -0.83 5.31
N VAL A 220 -12.33 -1.73 4.35
CA VAL A 220 -13.46 -1.62 3.42
C VAL A 220 -14.78 -2.06 4.06
N SER A 221 -14.79 -3.22 4.72
CA SER A 221 -16.01 -3.90 5.19
C SER A 221 -16.43 -3.51 6.62
N GLY A 222 -15.48 -3.11 7.46
CA GLY A 222 -15.66 -2.86 8.90
C GLY A 222 -15.07 -3.97 9.77
N PHE A 223 -14.77 -3.64 11.03
CA PHE A 223 -14.13 -4.58 11.96
C PHE A 223 -14.43 -4.24 13.43
N TYR A 224 -14.16 -5.20 14.32
CA TYR A 224 -14.20 -4.99 15.76
C TYR A 224 -12.79 -4.88 16.35
N ARG A 225 -12.67 -4.10 17.41
CA ARG A 225 -11.49 -4.10 18.29
C ARG A 225 -11.89 -4.35 19.71
N VAL A 226 -11.01 -5.02 20.45
CA VAL A 226 -11.13 -5.04 21.90
C VAL A 226 -10.86 -3.62 22.42
N GLY A 227 -11.79 -3.10 23.21
CA GLY A 227 -11.70 -1.82 23.88
C GLY A 227 -10.54 -1.78 24.87
N GLU A 228 -10.28 -0.59 25.41
CA GLU A 228 -9.15 -0.33 26.31
C GLU A 228 -9.27 -1.09 27.64
N ASP A 229 -10.48 -1.50 28.01
CA ASP A 229 -10.79 -2.36 29.15
C ASP A 229 -10.46 -3.84 28.94
N GLY A 230 -9.99 -4.21 27.73
CA GLY A 230 -9.66 -5.58 27.35
C GLY A 230 -10.88 -6.48 27.18
N LYS A 231 -12.11 -5.93 27.23
CA LYS A 231 -13.36 -6.73 27.31
C LYS A 231 -14.46 -6.26 26.38
N THR A 232 -14.59 -4.96 26.13
CA THR A 232 -15.71 -4.41 25.36
C THR A 232 -15.36 -4.35 23.87
N PRO A 233 -16.08 -5.05 22.97
CA PRO A 233 -15.85 -4.91 21.53
C PRO A 233 -16.33 -3.54 21.03
N VAL A 234 -15.42 -2.78 20.41
CA VAL A 234 -15.69 -1.50 19.75
C VAL A 234 -15.78 -1.73 18.25
N HIS A 235 -16.95 -1.43 17.68
CA HIS A 235 -17.17 -1.51 16.24
C HIS A 235 -16.55 -0.31 15.50
N HIS A 236 -15.84 -0.60 14.42
CA HIS A 236 -15.37 0.36 13.44
C HIS A 236 -16.07 0.09 12.11
N ALA A 237 -16.95 1.00 11.71
CA ALA A 237 -17.62 0.92 10.42
C ALA A 237 -16.62 0.97 9.27
N GLY A 238 -16.84 0.13 8.24
CA GLY A 238 -16.05 0.13 7.02
C GLY A 238 -16.10 1.49 6.31
N ARG A 239 -15.02 1.84 5.61
CA ARG A 239 -14.89 3.15 4.96
C ARG A 239 -15.96 3.39 3.90
N PHE A 240 -16.34 2.34 3.17
CA PHE A 240 -17.16 2.41 1.96
C PHE A 240 -18.54 1.82 2.18
N GLU A 241 -19.56 2.67 2.23
CA GLU A 241 -20.94 2.29 2.56
C GLU A 241 -21.49 1.12 1.72
N LEU A 242 -21.24 1.13 0.40
CA LEU A 242 -21.70 0.05 -0.47
C LEU A 242 -20.98 -1.27 -0.21
N PHE A 243 -19.81 -1.26 0.43
CA PHE A 243 -18.99 -2.44 0.72
C PHE A 243 -19.07 -2.91 2.19
N ARG A 244 -19.72 -2.15 3.09
CA ARG A 244 -19.84 -2.53 4.51
C ARG A 244 -20.53 -3.88 4.67
N ASN A 245 -20.01 -4.68 5.59
CA ASN A 245 -20.68 -5.89 6.07
C ASN A 245 -21.56 -5.64 7.31
N TYR A 246 -21.62 -4.39 7.78
CA TYR A 246 -22.34 -3.97 8.98
C TYR A 246 -23.26 -2.77 8.69
N ASP A 247 -24.36 -2.69 9.43
CA ASP A 247 -25.22 -1.51 9.51
C ASP A 247 -24.61 -0.41 10.40
N ASP A 248 -25.27 0.74 10.47
CA ASP A 248 -24.82 1.89 11.28
C ASP A 248 -24.88 1.64 12.79
N SER A 249 -25.61 0.62 13.23
CA SER A 249 -25.67 0.18 14.64
C SER A 249 -24.59 -0.85 14.98
N GLY A 250 -23.80 -1.29 13.99
CA GLY A 250 -22.77 -2.32 14.13
C GLY A 250 -23.28 -3.74 13.97
N ASN A 251 -24.55 -3.96 13.62
CA ASN A 251 -25.03 -5.31 13.34
C ASN A 251 -24.57 -5.75 11.95
N ARG A 252 -24.11 -6.99 11.84
CA ARG A 252 -23.77 -7.58 10.53
C ARG A 252 -25.01 -7.73 9.66
N PHE A 253 -24.89 -7.43 8.37
CA PHE A 253 -25.91 -7.81 7.39
C PHE A 253 -26.09 -9.33 7.35
N ALA A 254 -27.30 -9.77 7.00
CA ALA A 254 -27.59 -11.18 6.76
C ALA A 254 -26.81 -11.71 5.55
N ARG A 255 -26.73 -10.88 4.51
CA ARG A 255 -25.98 -11.12 3.27
C ARG A 255 -24.73 -10.23 3.25
N PRO A 256 -23.52 -10.80 3.35
CA PRO A 256 -22.29 -10.02 3.24
C PRO A 256 -22.19 -9.33 1.87
N ARG A 257 -21.51 -8.18 1.83
CA ARG A 257 -21.25 -7.40 0.61
C ARG A 257 -19.78 -7.44 0.21
N THR A 258 -18.89 -7.67 1.17
CA THR A 258 -17.45 -7.84 0.94
C THR A 258 -17.03 -9.23 1.36
N LEU A 259 -16.29 -9.92 0.50
CA LEU A 259 -15.74 -11.25 0.71
C LEU A 259 -14.21 -11.18 0.80
N LEU A 260 -13.63 -11.82 1.82
CA LEU A 260 -12.20 -12.11 1.90
C LEU A 260 -11.95 -13.52 1.41
N ILE A 261 -11.00 -13.68 0.48
CA ILE A 261 -10.69 -14.97 -0.12
C ILE A 261 -9.18 -15.23 -0.15
N ASP A 262 -8.80 -16.46 0.15
CA ASP A 262 -7.46 -17.00 -0.09
C ASP A 262 -7.61 -18.11 -1.11
N SER A 263 -7.39 -17.76 -2.38
CA SER A 263 -7.69 -18.65 -3.50
C SER A 263 -6.79 -19.90 -3.48
N GLU A 264 -5.53 -19.77 -3.07
CA GLU A 264 -4.59 -20.89 -2.95
C GLU A 264 -5.12 -21.94 -1.96
N GLN A 265 -5.64 -21.50 -0.81
CA GLN A 265 -6.24 -22.39 0.18
C GLN A 265 -7.56 -23.01 -0.28
N LEU A 266 -8.32 -22.33 -1.14
CA LEU A 266 -9.58 -22.88 -1.65
C LEU A 266 -9.38 -24.03 -2.65
N GLU A 267 -8.29 -24.02 -3.41
CA GLU A 267 -8.01 -25.04 -4.43
C GLU A 267 -7.07 -26.15 -3.98
N SER A 268 -6.41 -26.02 -2.82
CA SER A 268 -5.49 -27.05 -2.30
C SER A 268 -6.17 -28.40 -2.01
N GLY A 269 -7.50 -28.41 -1.86
CA GLY A 269 -8.27 -29.58 -1.39
C GLY A 269 -8.00 -29.95 0.07
N GLU A 270 -7.18 -29.16 0.77
CA GLU A 270 -6.92 -29.28 2.20
C GLU A 270 -7.88 -28.39 3.01
N ALA A 271 -8.08 -28.72 4.28
CA ALA A 271 -8.87 -27.87 5.15
C ALA A 271 -8.26 -26.47 5.24
N LEU A 272 -9.11 -25.43 5.26
CA LEU A 272 -8.70 -24.04 5.43
C LEU A 272 -7.71 -23.90 6.60
N ASP A 273 -6.64 -23.14 6.38
CA ASP A 273 -5.67 -22.86 7.43
C ASP A 273 -6.38 -22.24 8.64
N LYS A 274 -5.89 -22.55 9.83
CA LYS A 274 -6.53 -22.12 11.07
C LYS A 274 -6.67 -20.60 11.14
N ASP A 275 -5.65 -19.85 10.73
CA ASP A 275 -5.68 -18.38 10.77
C ASP A 275 -6.72 -17.82 9.78
N PHE A 276 -6.82 -18.40 8.58
CA PHE A 276 -7.80 -17.98 7.58
C PHE A 276 -9.23 -18.37 7.96
N ARG A 277 -9.42 -19.58 8.49
CA ARG A 277 -10.71 -20.03 8.99
C ARG A 277 -11.20 -19.13 10.11
N GLU A 278 -10.34 -18.80 11.08
CA GLU A 278 -10.67 -17.82 12.13
C GLU A 278 -11.06 -16.45 11.55
N MET A 279 -10.43 -16.01 10.46
CA MET A 279 -10.74 -14.75 9.79
C MET A 279 -12.08 -14.75 9.05
N ALA A 280 -12.50 -15.88 8.49
CA ALA A 280 -13.72 -16.03 7.68
C ALA A 280 -14.89 -16.72 8.42
N THR A 281 -14.70 -17.10 9.69
CA THR A 281 -15.68 -17.90 10.46
C THR A 281 -17.05 -17.23 10.48
N GLU A 282 -17.11 -15.93 10.72
CA GLU A 282 -18.39 -15.21 10.84
C GLU A 282 -19.12 -15.12 9.49
N GLU A 283 -18.39 -14.97 8.39
CA GLU A 283 -18.91 -15.01 7.02
C GLU A 283 -19.40 -16.41 6.65
N ILE A 284 -18.63 -17.45 6.94
CA ILE A 284 -18.99 -18.85 6.70
C ILE A 284 -20.31 -19.20 7.39
N GLU A 285 -20.45 -18.88 8.68
CA GLU A 285 -21.67 -19.16 9.45
C GLU A 285 -22.89 -18.43 8.87
N ARG A 286 -22.70 -17.23 8.32
CA ARG A 286 -23.77 -16.48 7.63
C ARG A 286 -24.19 -17.15 6.33
N PHE A 287 -23.25 -17.55 5.49
CA PHE A 287 -23.57 -18.27 4.25
C PHE A 287 -24.24 -19.61 4.53
N ARG A 288 -23.79 -20.35 5.57
CA ARG A 288 -24.46 -21.58 6.02
C ARG A 288 -25.91 -21.30 6.43
N ARG A 289 -26.14 -20.25 7.22
CA ARG A 289 -27.49 -19.84 7.63
C ARG A 289 -28.36 -19.46 6.45
N GLU A 290 -27.82 -18.71 5.50
CA GLU A 290 -28.55 -18.34 4.28
C GLU A 290 -28.95 -19.56 3.44
N MET A 291 -28.07 -20.56 3.30
CA MET A 291 -28.43 -21.83 2.65
C MET A 291 -29.59 -22.53 3.35
N ILE A 292 -29.59 -22.55 4.69
CA ILE A 292 -30.68 -23.13 5.50
C ILE A 292 -31.98 -22.37 5.26
N GLU A 293 -31.95 -21.04 5.25
CA GLU A 293 -33.12 -20.18 5.02
C GLU A 293 -33.69 -20.34 3.60
N ARG A 294 -32.85 -20.71 2.62
CA ARG A 294 -33.26 -21.06 1.24
C ARG A 294 -33.83 -22.47 1.09
N GLY A 295 -33.80 -23.30 2.13
CA GLY A 295 -34.34 -24.67 2.13
C GLY A 295 -33.30 -25.77 1.91
N ASP A 296 -32.02 -25.44 1.76
CA ASP A 296 -30.92 -26.39 1.49
C ASP A 296 -30.33 -27.00 2.78
N VAL A 297 -31.17 -27.39 3.74
CA VAL A 297 -30.76 -27.77 5.11
C VAL A 297 -29.79 -28.95 5.12
N GLU A 298 -30.03 -29.98 4.31
CA GLU A 298 -29.17 -31.16 4.22
C GLU A 298 -27.81 -30.84 3.57
N LYS A 299 -27.79 -29.92 2.59
CA LYS A 299 -26.56 -29.48 1.92
C LYS A 299 -25.73 -28.63 2.89
N ALA A 300 -26.36 -27.68 3.59
CA ALA A 300 -25.71 -26.81 4.57
C ALA A 300 -25.06 -27.56 5.75
N ARG A 301 -25.61 -28.73 6.14
CA ARG A 301 -25.03 -29.58 7.19
C ARG A 301 -23.79 -30.35 6.74
N LYS A 302 -23.70 -30.71 5.46
CA LYS A 302 -22.66 -31.57 4.90
C LYS A 302 -21.54 -30.79 4.22
N ILE A 303 -21.82 -29.58 3.75
CA ILE A 303 -20.85 -28.75 3.03
C ILE A 303 -19.68 -28.36 3.95
N THR A 304 -18.46 -28.49 3.41
CA THR A 304 -17.25 -28.03 4.09
C THR A 304 -17.17 -26.50 4.02
N ASP A 305 -16.40 -25.88 4.92
CA ASP A 305 -16.21 -24.41 4.89
C ASP A 305 -15.57 -23.96 3.57
N GLN A 306 -14.64 -24.77 3.05
CA GLN A 306 -13.97 -24.55 1.76
C GLN A 306 -14.96 -24.65 0.59
N ASP A 307 -15.78 -25.70 0.53
CA ASP A 307 -16.79 -25.87 -0.52
C ASP A 307 -17.83 -24.75 -0.51
N LEU A 308 -18.19 -24.25 0.67
CA LEU A 308 -19.11 -23.14 0.83
C LEU A 308 -18.53 -21.84 0.28
N LEU A 309 -17.30 -21.50 0.67
CA LEU A 309 -16.62 -20.30 0.16
C LEU A 309 -16.41 -20.37 -1.36
N ARG A 310 -16.10 -21.57 -1.87
CA ARG A 310 -16.02 -21.82 -3.31
C ARG A 310 -17.38 -21.65 -4.00
N GLU A 311 -18.48 -22.12 -3.39
CA GLU A 311 -19.84 -21.90 -3.92
C GLU A 311 -20.18 -20.40 -3.97
N VAL A 312 -19.87 -19.65 -2.91
CA VAL A 312 -20.06 -18.19 -2.87
C VAL A 312 -19.24 -17.52 -3.97
N MET A 313 -17.95 -17.85 -4.07
CA MET A 313 -17.04 -17.32 -5.09
C MET A 313 -17.56 -17.57 -6.52
N ASN A 314 -17.95 -18.81 -6.82
CA ASN A 314 -18.42 -19.22 -8.15
C ASN A 314 -19.80 -18.65 -8.52
N THR A 315 -20.49 -18.04 -7.55
CA THR A 315 -21.80 -17.45 -7.74
C THR A 315 -21.84 -15.94 -7.54
N VAL A 316 -20.67 -15.30 -7.43
CA VAL A 316 -20.55 -13.83 -7.48
C VAL A 316 -21.14 -13.32 -8.80
N GLY A 317 -22.03 -12.34 -8.71
CA GLY A 317 -22.70 -11.77 -9.88
C GLY A 317 -23.79 -12.66 -10.50
N LYS A 318 -24.23 -13.73 -9.84
CA LYS A 318 -25.33 -14.60 -10.31
C LYS A 318 -26.60 -14.38 -9.48
N GLU A 319 -27.68 -14.00 -10.14
CA GLU A 319 -28.97 -13.74 -9.49
C GLU A 319 -29.53 -14.99 -8.81
N GLY A 320 -30.12 -14.82 -7.63
CA GLY A 320 -30.70 -15.87 -6.81
C GLY A 320 -29.69 -16.81 -6.16
N LYS A 321 -28.37 -16.55 -6.24
CA LYS A 321 -27.32 -17.42 -5.69
C LYS A 321 -26.64 -16.82 -4.45
N LEU A 322 -25.76 -17.58 -3.80
CA LEU A 322 -25.12 -17.15 -2.54
C LEU A 322 -24.18 -15.96 -2.73
N GLY A 323 -23.49 -15.88 -3.87
CA GLY A 323 -22.58 -14.79 -4.20
C GLY A 323 -23.24 -13.54 -4.80
N GLU A 324 -24.54 -13.55 -5.08
CA GLU A 324 -25.31 -12.40 -5.61
C GLU A 324 -25.05 -11.06 -4.88
N PRO A 325 -25.07 -10.99 -3.52
CA PRO A 325 -24.94 -9.72 -2.80
C PRO A 325 -23.51 -9.16 -2.78
N ILE A 326 -22.52 -9.93 -3.24
CA ILE A 326 -21.11 -9.55 -3.18
C ILE A 326 -20.83 -8.40 -4.16
N ARG A 327 -20.23 -7.35 -3.63
CA ARG A 327 -19.86 -6.11 -4.30
C ARG A 327 -18.36 -5.88 -4.32
N CYS A 328 -17.64 -6.41 -3.33
CA CYS A 328 -16.19 -6.31 -3.24
C CYS A 328 -15.58 -7.67 -2.89
N VAL A 329 -14.57 -8.10 -3.65
CA VAL A 329 -13.77 -9.30 -3.36
C VAL A 329 -12.35 -8.86 -3.03
N VAL A 330 -11.86 -9.21 -1.85
CA VAL A 330 -10.48 -8.96 -1.44
C VAL A 330 -9.75 -10.30 -1.46
N SER A 331 -8.81 -10.47 -2.39
CA SER A 331 -8.10 -11.74 -2.62
C SER A 331 -6.67 -11.67 -2.11
N VAL A 332 -6.22 -12.76 -1.49
CA VAL A 332 -4.80 -13.08 -1.34
C VAL A 332 -4.31 -13.64 -2.67
N SER A 333 -3.26 -13.05 -3.22
CA SER A 333 -2.74 -13.42 -4.53
C SER A 333 -3.84 -13.38 -5.60
N MET A 334 -3.62 -14.08 -6.71
CA MET A 334 -4.59 -14.15 -7.80
C MET A 334 -5.85 -14.90 -7.39
N LEU A 335 -6.99 -14.54 -7.99
CA LEU A 335 -8.18 -15.39 -7.97
C LEU A 335 -7.91 -16.64 -8.81
N THR A 336 -8.29 -17.80 -8.28
CA THR A 336 -8.05 -19.08 -8.91
C THR A 336 -8.86 -19.26 -10.19
N GLU A 337 -8.43 -20.25 -10.98
CA GLU A 337 -9.12 -20.74 -12.15
C GLU A 337 -10.50 -21.29 -11.72
N GLY A 338 -11.57 -20.88 -12.43
CA GLY A 338 -12.96 -21.22 -12.09
C GLY A 338 -13.81 -20.09 -11.51
N TRP A 339 -13.21 -18.97 -11.07
CA TRP A 339 -13.98 -17.77 -10.80
C TRP A 339 -14.47 -17.15 -12.12
N ASP A 340 -15.80 -17.06 -12.28
CA ASP A 340 -16.47 -16.63 -13.50
C ASP A 340 -17.57 -15.60 -13.24
N ALA A 341 -17.13 -14.40 -12.86
CA ALA A 341 -17.98 -13.24 -12.72
C ALA A 341 -17.78 -12.29 -13.92
N ASN A 342 -18.86 -12.05 -14.66
CA ASN A 342 -18.91 -11.06 -15.74
C ASN A 342 -19.31 -9.66 -15.25
N THR A 343 -19.62 -9.49 -13.98
CA THR A 343 -20.08 -8.22 -13.37
C THR A 343 -18.94 -7.31 -12.91
N VAL A 344 -17.70 -7.69 -13.20
CA VAL A 344 -16.52 -7.01 -12.67
C VAL A 344 -16.25 -5.74 -13.46
N THR A 345 -16.09 -4.65 -12.74
CA THR A 345 -15.97 -3.30 -13.31
C THR A 345 -14.76 -2.56 -12.78
N HIS A 346 -14.25 -2.92 -11.60
CA HIS A 346 -13.15 -2.22 -10.94
C HIS A 346 -12.12 -3.21 -10.39
N ILE A 347 -10.83 -2.94 -10.62
CA ILE A 347 -9.73 -3.76 -10.11
C ILE A 347 -8.69 -2.84 -9.45
N LEU A 348 -8.24 -3.22 -8.25
CA LEU A 348 -7.14 -2.60 -7.54
C LEU A 348 -6.03 -3.63 -7.27
N GLY A 349 -4.85 -3.39 -7.84
CA GLY A 349 -3.63 -4.12 -7.53
C GLY A 349 -2.95 -3.57 -6.28
N VAL A 350 -2.79 -4.41 -5.24
CA VAL A 350 -2.09 -4.12 -3.98
C VAL A 350 -0.98 -5.17 -3.77
N ARG A 351 -0.18 -5.38 -4.83
CA ARG A 351 0.98 -6.29 -4.84
C ARG A 351 1.98 -5.89 -5.92
N ALA A 352 3.18 -6.46 -5.84
CA ALA A 352 4.13 -6.42 -6.95
C ALA A 352 3.59 -7.24 -8.14
N PHE A 353 3.76 -6.70 -9.33
CA PHE A 353 3.50 -7.40 -10.59
C PHE A 353 4.81 -7.56 -11.35
N GLY A 354 5.49 -8.69 -11.14
CA GLY A 354 6.84 -8.95 -11.66
C GLY A 354 6.90 -9.41 -13.12
N THR A 355 5.77 -9.80 -13.71
CA THR A 355 5.66 -10.27 -15.10
C THR A 355 4.43 -9.68 -15.78
N GLN A 356 4.47 -9.59 -17.11
CA GLN A 356 3.33 -9.12 -17.89
C GLN A 356 2.15 -10.11 -17.81
N LEU A 357 2.46 -11.41 -17.82
CA LEU A 357 1.48 -12.48 -17.62
C LEU A 357 0.68 -12.30 -16.33
N LEU A 358 1.35 -11.96 -15.22
CA LEU A 358 0.66 -11.77 -13.95
C LEU A 358 -0.31 -10.58 -14.01
N CYS A 359 0.05 -9.54 -14.75
CA CYS A 359 -0.86 -8.42 -15.03
C CYS A 359 -2.05 -8.87 -15.87
N GLU A 360 -1.81 -9.59 -16.97
CA GLU A 360 -2.85 -10.09 -17.89
C GLU A 360 -3.80 -11.06 -17.21
N GLN A 361 -3.30 -11.98 -16.38
CA GLN A 361 -4.12 -12.91 -15.61
C GLN A 361 -5.05 -12.17 -14.66
N VAL A 362 -4.54 -11.19 -13.91
CA VAL A 362 -5.38 -10.44 -12.96
C VAL A 362 -6.38 -9.52 -13.68
N VAL A 363 -5.94 -8.82 -14.72
CA VAL A 363 -6.79 -7.90 -15.49
C VAL A 363 -7.85 -8.68 -16.27
N GLY A 364 -7.46 -9.76 -16.94
CA GLY A 364 -8.31 -10.61 -17.78
C GLY A 364 -9.53 -11.16 -17.05
N ARG A 365 -9.41 -11.39 -15.73
CA ARG A 365 -10.55 -11.74 -14.85
C ARG A 365 -11.66 -10.68 -14.91
N GLY A 366 -11.33 -9.41 -14.98
CA GLY A 366 -12.31 -8.33 -15.13
C GLY A 366 -12.67 -7.94 -16.55
N LEU A 367 -12.07 -8.56 -17.57
CA LEU A 367 -12.34 -8.23 -18.98
C LEU A 367 -13.50 -9.01 -19.60
N ARG A 368 -14.11 -9.94 -18.86
CA ARG A 368 -15.26 -10.71 -19.34
C ARG A 368 -16.47 -9.81 -19.48
N ARG A 369 -17.10 -9.84 -20.66
CA ARG A 369 -18.30 -9.04 -20.99
C ARG A 369 -19.52 -9.52 -20.22
N GLN A 370 -20.37 -8.59 -19.83
CA GLN A 370 -21.67 -8.89 -19.25
C GLN A 370 -22.61 -9.49 -20.30
N SER A 371 -22.62 -8.94 -21.51
CA SER A 371 -23.43 -9.45 -22.63
C SER A 371 -22.64 -9.52 -23.94
N TYR A 372 -23.01 -10.50 -24.75
CA TYR A 372 -22.57 -10.68 -26.14
C TYR A 372 -23.71 -10.38 -27.13
N ASP A 373 -24.81 -9.80 -26.65
CA ASP A 373 -25.89 -9.32 -27.52
C ASP A 373 -25.38 -8.15 -28.37
N LEU A 374 -25.80 -8.14 -29.64
CA LEU A 374 -25.49 -7.07 -30.56
C LEU A 374 -26.49 -5.92 -30.39
N ASP A 375 -26.00 -4.70 -30.53
CA ASP A 375 -26.82 -3.50 -30.57
C ASP A 375 -27.58 -3.35 -31.91
N GLU A 376 -28.28 -2.22 -32.06
CA GLU A 376 -29.09 -1.93 -33.25
C GLU A 376 -28.25 -1.87 -34.55
N ASP A 377 -26.95 -1.60 -34.44
CA ASP A 377 -26.01 -1.52 -35.56
C ASP A 377 -25.33 -2.88 -35.83
N GLY A 378 -25.69 -3.93 -35.09
CA GLY A 378 -25.10 -5.25 -35.21
C GLY A 378 -23.69 -5.35 -34.61
N LEU A 379 -23.33 -4.45 -33.68
CA LEU A 379 -22.03 -4.39 -33.02
C LEU A 379 -22.15 -4.74 -31.53
N LEU A 380 -21.04 -5.18 -30.93
CA LEU A 380 -20.97 -5.39 -29.49
C LEU A 380 -20.80 -4.03 -28.78
N SER A 381 -21.71 -3.73 -27.85
CA SER A 381 -21.65 -2.50 -27.05
C SER A 381 -20.34 -2.39 -26.28
N VAL A 382 -19.85 -1.17 -26.06
CA VAL A 382 -18.60 -0.99 -25.30
C VAL A 382 -18.85 -1.18 -23.80
N GLU A 383 -18.01 -1.98 -23.17
CA GLU A 383 -17.97 -2.17 -21.72
C GLU A 383 -16.56 -1.84 -21.20
N TYR A 384 -16.46 -1.27 -20.01
CA TYR A 384 -15.17 -0.83 -19.43
C TYR A 384 -14.84 -1.57 -18.13
N ALA A 385 -13.53 -1.76 -17.90
CA ALA A 385 -12.97 -2.17 -16.62
C ALA A 385 -11.94 -1.13 -16.14
N ASP A 386 -12.18 -0.51 -14.98
CA ASP A 386 -11.32 0.52 -14.41
C ASP A 386 -10.28 -0.09 -13.46
N ILE A 387 -9.01 0.11 -13.78
CA ILE A 387 -7.90 -0.59 -13.12
C ILE A 387 -6.94 0.43 -12.53
N LEU A 388 -6.58 0.25 -11.25
CA LEU A 388 -5.46 0.94 -10.61
C LEU A 388 -4.48 -0.08 -10.02
N GLY A 389 -3.21 0.31 -9.92
CA GLY A 389 -2.16 -0.44 -9.21
C GLY A 389 -1.62 -1.65 -9.97
N ILE A 390 -1.99 -1.81 -11.24
CA ILE A 390 -1.47 -2.85 -12.13
C ILE A 390 -0.75 -2.16 -13.28
N PRO A 391 0.57 -2.35 -13.45
CA PRO A 391 1.38 -1.69 -14.47
C PRO A 391 1.20 -2.36 -15.83
N PHE A 392 -0.04 -2.41 -16.30
CA PHE A 392 -0.39 -3.06 -17.56
C PHE A 392 0.05 -2.18 -18.74
N ASP A 393 0.85 -2.74 -19.65
CA ASP A 393 1.34 -2.06 -20.85
C ASP A 393 1.00 -2.89 -22.08
N PHE A 394 0.32 -2.26 -23.03
CA PHE A 394 -0.13 -2.89 -24.28
C PHE A 394 0.98 -2.94 -25.34
N THR A 395 2.17 -2.37 -25.08
CA THR A 395 3.20 -2.12 -26.10
C THR A 395 4.63 -2.52 -25.70
N ALA A 396 4.83 -3.09 -24.52
CA ALA A 396 6.17 -3.28 -23.95
C ALA A 396 7.02 -4.29 -24.75
N LYS A 397 8.27 -3.89 -25.04
CA LYS A 397 9.35 -4.79 -25.50
C LYS A 397 10.33 -5.04 -24.33
N PRO A 398 10.88 -6.24 -24.17
CA PRO A 398 11.81 -6.54 -23.08
C PRO A 398 13.10 -5.71 -23.20
N VAL A 399 13.49 -5.06 -22.09
CA VAL A 399 14.73 -4.27 -22.01
C VAL A 399 15.67 -4.90 -20.98
N VAL A 400 16.88 -5.28 -21.42
CA VAL A 400 17.95 -5.78 -20.55
C VAL A 400 18.75 -4.59 -20.02
N ALA A 401 18.85 -4.46 -18.70
CA ALA A 401 19.59 -3.37 -18.07
C ALA A 401 21.11 -3.60 -18.11
N PRO A 402 21.94 -2.59 -18.44
CA PRO A 402 23.40 -2.74 -18.46
C PRO A 402 24.02 -2.67 -17.05
N PRO A 403 25.16 -3.36 -16.82
CA PRO A 403 25.85 -3.38 -15.52
C PRO A 403 26.48 -2.04 -15.15
N LYS A 404 26.42 -1.67 -13.86
CA LYS A 404 26.91 -0.39 -13.33
C LYS A 404 28.37 -0.48 -12.83
N PRO A 405 29.24 0.50 -13.13
CA PRO A 405 30.63 0.51 -12.68
C PRO A 405 30.76 0.82 -11.17
N PRO A 406 31.84 0.35 -10.52
CA PRO A 406 32.11 0.59 -9.10
C PRO A 406 32.43 2.07 -8.81
N ARG A 407 32.00 2.56 -7.64
CA ARG A 407 32.11 3.97 -7.24
C ARG A 407 33.38 4.23 -6.42
N PRO A 408 34.05 5.39 -6.60
CA PRO A 408 35.22 5.77 -5.79
C PRO A 408 34.83 6.02 -4.33
N ILE A 409 35.71 5.66 -3.39
CA ILE A 409 35.49 5.80 -1.95
C ILE A 409 36.35 6.95 -1.40
N ILE A 410 35.75 7.85 -0.61
CA ILE A 410 36.39 8.98 0.08
C ILE A 410 36.36 8.71 1.59
N HIS A 411 37.49 8.94 2.28
CA HIS A 411 37.60 8.85 3.74
C HIS A 411 37.48 10.25 4.38
N VAL A 412 36.45 10.42 5.21
CA VAL A 412 36.10 11.66 5.89
C VAL A 412 36.44 11.54 7.37
N PHE A 413 37.28 12.45 7.89
CA PHE A 413 37.71 12.43 9.28
C PHE A 413 38.10 13.83 9.82
N ALA A 414 38.07 13.98 11.14
CA ALA A 414 38.55 15.18 11.85
C ALA A 414 40.08 15.27 11.78
N ILE A 415 40.62 16.42 11.32
CA ILE A 415 42.08 16.62 11.22
C ILE A 415 42.62 17.07 12.57
N ARG A 416 43.40 16.19 13.20
CA ARG A 416 43.97 16.40 14.53
C ARG A 416 45.48 16.18 14.51
N PRO A 417 46.26 16.99 15.27
CA PRO A 417 45.82 18.08 16.15
C PRO A 417 45.63 19.43 15.45
N GLU A 418 45.95 19.55 14.15
CA GLU A 418 46.12 20.83 13.46
C GLU A 418 44.86 21.70 13.41
N ARG A 419 43.67 21.10 13.52
CA ARG A 419 42.37 21.80 13.45
C ARG A 419 41.52 21.65 14.72
N ASP A 420 42.08 21.21 15.84
CA ASP A 420 41.34 21.03 17.10
C ASP A 420 40.71 22.34 17.61
N VAL A 421 41.29 23.50 17.28
CA VAL A 421 40.75 24.84 17.63
C VAL A 421 39.41 25.16 16.92
N LEU A 422 39.07 24.40 15.89
CA LEU A 422 37.81 24.52 15.13
C LEU A 422 36.78 23.48 15.57
N ALA A 423 37.05 22.74 16.65
CA ALA A 423 36.15 21.70 17.12
C ALA A 423 34.84 22.27 17.68
N ILE A 424 33.73 21.98 17.00
CA ILE A 424 32.39 22.32 17.47
C ILE A 424 31.87 21.22 18.40
N ARG A 425 31.29 21.64 19.53
CA ARG A 425 30.57 20.77 20.48
C ARG A 425 29.09 21.13 20.54
N PHE A 426 28.25 20.15 20.82
CA PHE A 426 26.79 20.32 20.85
C PHE A 426 26.15 19.30 21.82
N PRO A 427 25.01 19.62 22.43
CA PRO A 427 24.32 18.69 23.30
C PRO A 427 23.65 17.58 22.50
N ARG A 428 23.62 16.37 23.06
CA ARG A 428 22.84 15.24 22.53
C ARG A 428 21.54 15.10 23.30
N VAL A 429 20.42 15.41 22.64
CA VAL A 429 19.08 15.42 23.24
C VAL A 429 18.35 14.13 22.85
N GLU A 430 17.86 13.39 23.84
CA GLU A 430 17.04 12.18 23.65
C GLU A 430 15.53 12.48 23.66
N GLY A 431 15.10 13.57 24.30
CA GLY A 431 13.68 13.97 24.32
C GLY A 431 13.40 15.24 25.10
N TYR A 432 12.12 15.54 25.31
CA TYR A 432 11.67 16.71 26.06
C TYR A 432 10.60 16.31 27.07
N ARG A 433 10.61 16.94 28.25
CA ARG A 433 9.54 16.82 29.24
C ARG A 433 8.76 18.12 29.31
N VAL A 434 7.44 18.03 29.09
CA VAL A 434 6.49 19.13 29.23
C VAL A 434 5.51 18.74 30.33
N GLU A 435 5.48 19.51 31.41
CA GLU A 435 4.42 19.39 32.42
C GLU A 435 3.18 20.12 31.89
N LEU A 436 2.01 19.50 32.02
CA LEU A 436 0.73 20.08 31.59
C LEU A 436 0.11 20.80 32.80
N PRO A 437 -0.33 22.06 32.67
CA PRO A 437 -1.07 22.74 33.73
C PRO A 437 -2.51 22.21 33.84
N GLU A 438 -3.10 22.33 35.03
CA GLU A 438 -4.50 21.98 35.32
C GLU A 438 -5.52 23.04 34.83
N ALA A 439 -5.06 24.12 34.17
CA ALA A 439 -5.89 25.24 33.70
C ALA A 439 -6.43 25.05 32.27
N GLY A 440 -7.46 25.84 31.90
CA GLY A 440 -8.18 25.73 30.63
C GLY A 440 -7.32 25.89 29.37
N LEU A 441 -7.62 25.11 28.33
CA LEU A 441 -6.85 25.09 27.08
C LEU A 441 -7.22 26.26 26.16
N SER A 442 -6.19 26.95 25.67
CA SER A 442 -6.27 27.94 24.60
C SER A 442 -5.24 27.63 23.51
N ALA A 443 -5.36 28.22 22.32
CA ALA A 443 -4.40 28.01 21.23
C ALA A 443 -4.12 29.32 20.50
N ARG A 444 -2.85 29.54 20.14
CA ARG A 444 -2.42 30.66 19.30
C ARG A 444 -1.94 30.11 17.97
N PHE A 445 -2.74 30.30 16.93
CA PHE A 445 -2.39 29.83 15.59
C PHE A 445 -1.54 30.85 14.84
N THR A 446 -0.47 30.38 14.22
CA THR A 446 0.45 31.16 13.39
C THR A 446 0.42 30.62 11.96
N LYS A 447 1.22 31.22 11.05
CA LYS A 447 1.38 30.69 9.69
C LYS A 447 1.91 29.24 9.69
N ASP A 448 2.68 28.86 10.70
CA ASP A 448 3.25 27.51 10.83
C ASP A 448 2.20 26.48 11.29
N SER A 449 1.06 26.93 11.84
CA SER A 449 -0.08 26.07 12.18
C SER A 449 -0.89 25.64 10.95
N ALA A 450 -0.65 26.24 9.76
CA ALA A 450 -1.45 25.98 8.56
C ALA A 450 -1.06 24.67 7.87
N LEU A 451 -2.03 23.78 7.64
CA LEU A 451 -1.94 22.57 6.83
C LEU A 451 -2.60 22.75 5.47
N ARG A 452 -1.79 22.61 4.42
CA ARG A 452 -2.26 22.65 3.04
C ARG A 452 -2.28 21.24 2.46
N LEU A 453 -3.48 20.72 2.22
CA LEU A 453 -3.67 19.46 1.52
C LEU A 453 -3.32 19.67 0.04
N THR A 454 -2.44 18.81 -0.47
CA THR A 454 -1.99 18.80 -1.87
C THR A 454 -1.91 17.36 -2.37
N PRO A 455 -2.00 17.10 -3.68
CA PRO A 455 -1.88 15.74 -4.22
C PRO A 455 -0.58 15.04 -3.83
N LYS A 456 0.50 15.80 -3.64
CA LYS A 456 1.77 15.26 -3.15
C LYS A 456 1.70 14.72 -1.71
N LEU A 457 0.81 15.29 -0.89
CA LEU A 457 0.63 14.90 0.52
C LEU A 457 -0.44 13.81 0.67
N VAL A 458 -1.54 13.91 -0.08
CA VAL A 458 -2.70 13.01 0.06
C VAL A 458 -2.74 11.92 -1.01
N GLY A 459 -1.78 11.86 -1.92
CA GLY A 459 -1.85 11.05 -3.13
C GLY A 459 -2.67 11.73 -4.25
N PRO A 460 -2.56 11.22 -5.49
CA PRO A 460 -3.29 11.76 -6.63
C PRO A 460 -4.80 11.85 -6.39
N SER A 461 -5.34 13.06 -6.42
CA SER A 461 -6.77 13.31 -6.21
C SER A 461 -7.57 13.35 -7.52
N ILE A 462 -6.86 13.41 -8.65
CA ILE A 462 -7.38 13.29 -10.01
C ILE A 462 -6.45 12.35 -10.77
N VAL A 463 -7.04 11.31 -11.37
CA VAL A 463 -6.34 10.38 -12.25
C VAL A 463 -7.14 10.22 -13.53
N ARG A 464 -6.47 10.38 -14.67
CA ARG A 464 -7.04 10.14 -15.98
C ARG A 464 -6.79 8.68 -16.35
N ASN A 465 -7.85 7.93 -16.49
CA ASN A 465 -7.85 6.54 -16.92
C ASN A 465 -8.29 6.48 -18.39
N GLU A 466 -7.48 5.86 -19.23
CA GLU A 466 -7.77 5.71 -20.66
C GLU A 466 -7.54 4.27 -21.08
N GLY A 467 -8.38 3.80 -22.01
CA GLY A 467 -8.12 2.57 -22.74
C GLY A 467 -7.31 2.87 -24.00
N ILE A 468 -6.89 1.81 -24.69
CA ILE A 468 -6.23 1.92 -26.01
C ILE A 468 -7.15 2.61 -27.02
N VAL A 469 -8.43 2.23 -26.98
CA VAL A 469 -9.51 2.75 -27.82
C VAL A 469 -10.70 3.06 -26.90
N GLY A 470 -11.58 3.98 -27.31
CA GLY A 470 -12.80 4.32 -26.58
C GLY A 470 -12.66 5.49 -25.62
N GLU A 471 -13.70 5.73 -24.82
CA GLU A 471 -13.78 6.89 -23.92
C GLU A 471 -12.95 6.72 -22.64
N GLY A 472 -12.05 7.67 -22.42
CA GLY A 472 -11.34 7.82 -21.16
C GLY A 472 -12.22 8.42 -20.05
N VAL A 473 -11.95 8.03 -18.80
CA VAL A 473 -12.62 8.52 -17.60
C VAL A 473 -11.66 9.25 -16.67
N THR A 474 -12.16 10.22 -15.93
CA THR A 474 -11.41 10.88 -14.87
C THR A 474 -11.88 10.36 -13.52
N LEU A 475 -11.03 9.57 -12.86
CA LEU A 475 -11.24 9.12 -11.48
C LEU A 475 -10.84 10.25 -10.53
N ASN A 476 -11.67 10.50 -9.53
CA ASN A 476 -11.43 11.58 -8.58
C ASN A 476 -12.03 11.27 -7.20
N VAL A 477 -11.67 12.10 -6.23
CA VAL A 477 -12.19 12.01 -4.85
C VAL A 477 -13.28 13.05 -4.55
N GLU A 478 -14.04 13.51 -5.56
CA GLU A 478 -15.03 14.59 -5.41
C GLU A 478 -16.15 14.25 -4.41
N HIS A 479 -16.54 12.98 -4.30
CA HIS A 479 -17.52 12.53 -3.32
C HIS A 479 -17.13 12.87 -1.86
N LEU A 480 -15.84 13.10 -1.57
CA LEU A 480 -15.36 13.53 -0.26
C LEU A 480 -15.75 14.98 0.07
N LYS A 481 -16.11 15.80 -0.93
CA LYS A 481 -16.62 17.17 -0.77
C LYS A 481 -17.95 17.21 -0.01
N ASP A 482 -18.76 16.16 -0.14
CA ASP A 482 -20.10 16.10 0.44
C ASP A 482 -20.09 15.81 1.95
N MET A 483 -18.91 15.48 2.50
CA MET A 483 -18.76 15.27 3.94
C MET A 483 -18.97 16.58 4.71
N ARG A 484 -19.96 16.57 5.62
CA ARG A 484 -20.31 17.74 6.42
C ARG A 484 -19.11 18.24 7.25
N PRO A 485 -18.81 19.55 7.28
CA PRO A 485 -17.74 20.10 8.12
C PRO A 485 -17.86 19.74 9.60
N ALA A 486 -19.09 19.62 10.11
CA ALA A 486 -19.35 19.18 11.48
C ALA A 486 -18.87 17.74 11.76
N THR A 487 -18.94 16.85 10.76
CA THR A 487 -18.41 15.49 10.81
C THR A 487 -16.89 15.51 10.88
N ILE A 488 -16.24 16.28 10.00
CA ILE A 488 -14.77 16.46 10.00
C ILE A 488 -14.31 17.01 11.35
N LEU A 489 -14.95 18.07 11.83
CA LEU A 489 -14.67 18.68 13.14
C LEU A 489 -14.76 17.65 14.27
N PHE A 490 -15.84 16.87 14.31
CA PHE A 490 -16.05 15.87 15.35
C PHE A 490 -14.96 14.78 15.32
N HIS A 491 -14.69 14.21 14.14
CA HIS A 491 -13.69 13.14 14.01
C HIS A 491 -12.28 13.63 14.29
N LEU A 492 -11.89 14.80 13.79
CA LEU A 492 -10.58 15.38 14.07
C LEU A 492 -10.41 15.74 15.55
N SER A 493 -11.45 16.26 16.20
CA SER A 493 -11.43 16.54 17.65
C SER A 493 -11.32 15.27 18.48
N ARG A 494 -12.02 14.21 18.08
CA ARG A 494 -11.91 12.89 18.70
C ARG A 494 -10.49 12.35 18.52
N HIS A 495 -9.93 12.43 17.31
CA HIS A 495 -8.58 12.00 17.02
C HIS A 495 -7.55 12.74 17.89
N LEU A 496 -7.65 14.06 17.99
CA LEU A 496 -6.78 14.90 18.83
C LEU A 496 -6.82 14.49 20.31
N LEU A 497 -8.03 14.27 20.86
CA LEU A 497 -8.20 13.87 22.24
C LEU A 497 -7.54 12.51 22.52
N PHE A 498 -7.85 11.51 21.69
CA PHE A 498 -7.42 10.13 21.90
C PHE A 498 -5.93 9.91 21.61
N THR A 499 -5.31 10.74 20.75
CA THR A 499 -3.90 10.59 20.38
C THR A 499 -2.95 11.51 21.15
N LYS A 500 -3.38 12.73 21.52
CA LYS A 500 -2.48 13.75 22.10
C LYS A 500 -2.78 14.10 23.56
N TYR A 501 -4.01 13.87 24.03
CA TYR A 501 -4.48 14.27 25.37
C TYR A 501 -5.00 13.09 26.20
N ARG A 502 -4.43 11.91 25.94
CA ARG A 502 -4.67 10.67 26.66
C ARG A 502 -3.35 10.22 27.29
N ASP A 503 -3.37 9.91 28.59
CA ASP A 503 -2.19 9.37 29.26
C ASP A 503 -2.01 7.89 28.85
N PRO A 504 -0.78 7.39 28.69
CA PRO A 504 -0.55 6.01 28.26
C PRO A 504 -1.28 5.00 29.16
N GLY A 505 -2.20 4.23 28.57
CA GLY A 505 -2.99 3.21 29.29
C GLY A 505 -4.17 3.74 30.12
N ALA A 506 -4.45 5.04 30.12
CA ALA A 506 -5.58 5.64 30.83
C ALA A 506 -6.72 6.00 29.87
N ASP A 507 -7.94 6.17 30.39
CA ASP A 507 -9.08 6.64 29.60
C ASP A 507 -8.86 8.07 29.05
N PRO A 508 -9.40 8.40 27.87
CA PRO A 508 -9.34 9.74 27.31
C PRO A 508 -10.03 10.74 28.25
N LYS A 509 -9.42 11.91 28.44
CA LYS A 509 -9.94 13.00 29.30
C LYS A 509 -11.16 13.67 28.64
N LEU A 510 -12.33 13.02 28.68
CA LEU A 510 -13.56 13.43 27.97
C LEU A 510 -14.00 14.86 28.29
N HIS A 511 -13.71 15.38 29.48
CA HIS A 511 -13.99 16.76 29.87
C HIS A 511 -13.26 17.80 28.99
N LEU A 512 -12.14 17.43 28.34
CA LEU A 512 -11.40 18.27 27.41
C LEU A 512 -12.04 18.32 26.01
N PHE A 513 -12.94 17.39 25.66
CA PHE A 513 -13.48 17.29 24.31
C PHE A 513 -14.17 18.58 23.84
N GLY A 514 -14.93 19.24 24.71
CA GLY A 514 -15.59 20.50 24.40
C GLY A 514 -14.61 21.64 24.09
N GLN A 515 -13.52 21.72 24.88
CA GLN A 515 -12.46 22.72 24.69
C GLN A 515 -11.67 22.46 23.41
N LEU A 516 -11.26 21.20 23.18
CA LEU A 516 -10.55 20.78 21.96
C LEU A 516 -11.41 21.00 20.71
N LYS A 517 -12.71 20.67 20.75
CA LYS A 517 -13.63 20.91 19.64
C LYS A 517 -13.74 22.40 19.29
N ARG A 518 -13.72 23.29 20.29
CA ARG A 518 -13.68 24.74 20.04
C ARG A 518 -12.38 25.16 19.35
N ILE A 519 -11.24 24.61 19.77
CA ILE A 519 -9.92 24.91 19.21
C ILE A 519 -9.78 24.38 17.78
N VAL A 520 -10.21 23.13 17.52
CA VAL A 520 -10.20 22.54 16.17
C VAL A 520 -11.11 23.33 15.25
N ARG A 521 -12.28 23.80 15.73
CA ARG A 521 -13.15 24.70 14.97
C ARG A 521 -12.44 26.01 14.64
N GLN A 522 -11.79 26.65 15.61
CA GLN A 522 -11.01 27.87 15.38
C GLN A 522 -9.91 27.65 14.33
N TRP A 523 -9.25 26.48 14.33
CA TRP A 523 -8.24 26.11 13.34
C TRP A 523 -8.85 25.94 11.93
N MET A 524 -9.96 25.23 11.81
CA MET A 524 -10.66 25.01 10.54
C MET A 524 -11.23 26.33 9.98
N ASP A 525 -12.01 27.06 10.78
CA ASP A 525 -12.71 28.29 10.38
C ASP A 525 -11.72 29.46 10.19
N GLY A 526 -10.57 29.42 10.87
CA GLY A 526 -9.49 30.42 10.75
C GLY A 526 -8.65 30.30 9.48
N GLY A 527 -8.97 29.36 8.57
CA GLY A 527 -8.26 29.18 7.30
C GLY A 527 -6.91 28.47 7.43
N TYR A 528 -6.65 27.80 8.56
CA TYR A 528 -5.42 27.04 8.76
C TYR A 528 -5.49 25.64 8.14
N LEU A 529 -6.67 25.16 7.76
CA LEU A 529 -6.83 24.03 6.83
C LEU A 529 -7.15 24.58 5.45
N SER A 530 -6.32 24.27 4.45
CA SER A 530 -6.56 24.68 3.07
C SER A 530 -6.35 23.51 2.11
N CYS A 531 -7.08 23.52 1.00
CA CYS A 531 -6.98 22.51 -0.04
C CYS A 531 -6.43 23.14 -1.32
N ALA A 532 -5.59 22.41 -2.04
CA ALA A 532 -5.10 22.78 -3.35
C ALA A 532 -4.96 21.54 -4.25
N GLY A 533 -5.01 21.74 -5.57
CA GLY A 533 -4.89 20.65 -6.54
C GLY A 533 -6.04 19.65 -6.45
N SER A 534 -7.28 20.14 -6.28
CA SER A 534 -8.49 19.30 -6.20
C SER A 534 -8.48 18.28 -5.06
N THR A 535 -7.83 18.63 -3.95
CA THR A 535 -7.97 17.96 -2.66
C THR A 535 -9.19 18.47 -1.91
N TYR A 536 -9.69 17.70 -0.94
CA TYR A 536 -10.88 18.04 -0.16
C TYR A 536 -10.61 17.98 1.35
N PRO A 537 -11.29 18.81 2.18
CA PRO A 537 -11.06 18.86 3.62
C PRO A 537 -11.21 17.51 4.33
N ALA A 538 -12.09 16.63 3.84
CA ALA A 538 -12.31 15.31 4.43
C ALA A 538 -11.07 14.40 4.38
N GLN A 539 -10.12 14.65 3.48
CA GLN A 539 -8.85 13.92 3.41
C GLN A 539 -7.96 14.21 4.64
N VAL A 540 -8.24 15.25 5.43
CA VAL A 540 -7.59 15.46 6.73
C VAL A 540 -7.87 14.33 7.72
N LEU A 541 -8.92 13.51 7.48
CA LEU A 541 -9.27 12.38 8.33
C LEU A 541 -8.47 11.11 8.01
N TYR A 542 -7.66 11.10 6.94
CA TYR A 542 -6.67 10.05 6.75
C TYR A 542 -5.69 10.10 7.92
N ARG A 543 -5.45 8.95 8.56
CA ARG A 543 -4.77 8.89 9.85
C ARG A 543 -3.46 9.69 9.91
N GLU A 544 -2.55 9.48 8.96
CA GLU A 544 -1.27 10.21 8.91
C GLU A 544 -1.46 11.73 8.81
N ILE A 545 -2.47 12.18 8.05
CA ILE A 545 -2.79 13.60 7.87
C ILE A 545 -3.49 14.16 9.11
N ALA A 546 -4.37 13.38 9.74
CA ALA A 546 -5.04 13.72 10.98
C ALA A 546 -4.01 13.88 12.11
N ASP A 547 -3.03 12.99 12.17
CA ASP A 547 -1.93 13.04 13.12
C ASP A 547 -1.09 14.32 12.92
N LEU A 548 -0.79 14.68 11.66
CA LEU A 548 -0.10 15.93 11.32
C LEU A 548 -0.90 17.17 11.73
N ALA A 549 -2.20 17.19 11.44
CA ALA A 549 -3.10 18.27 11.86
C ALA A 549 -3.17 18.38 13.38
N CYS A 550 -3.28 17.26 14.09
CA CYS A 550 -3.32 17.20 15.54
C CYS A 550 -2.02 17.71 16.19
N GLU A 551 -0.85 17.40 15.63
CA GLU A 551 0.43 17.93 16.12
C GLU A 551 0.54 19.46 15.99
N ARG A 552 -0.01 20.03 14.91
CA ARG A 552 -0.06 21.49 14.74
C ARG A 552 -0.96 22.15 15.75
N ILE A 553 -2.14 21.57 15.95
CA ILE A 553 -3.10 22.07 16.93
C ILE A 553 -2.51 21.96 18.34
N LYS A 554 -1.89 20.83 18.67
CA LYS A 554 -1.19 20.64 19.95
C LYS A 554 -0.07 21.65 20.14
N SER A 555 0.77 21.87 19.12
CA SER A 555 1.85 22.85 19.19
C SER A 555 1.35 24.26 19.42
N ALA A 556 0.27 24.66 18.74
CA ALA A 556 -0.38 25.96 18.95
C ALA A 556 -0.99 26.09 20.36
N ILE A 557 -1.43 25.00 20.97
CA ILE A 557 -1.84 24.95 22.38
C ILE A 557 -0.62 25.12 23.29
N THR A 558 0.44 24.33 23.09
CA THR A 558 1.69 24.39 23.89
C THR A 558 2.32 25.79 23.84
N GLU A 559 2.26 26.50 22.71
CA GLU A 559 2.79 27.86 22.60
C GLU A 559 2.10 28.85 23.56
N THR A 560 0.82 28.66 23.86
CA THR A 560 0.10 29.50 24.84
C THR A 560 0.46 29.21 26.28
N LEU A 561 1.12 28.07 26.55
CA LEU A 561 1.59 27.67 27.87
C LEU A 561 3.03 28.18 28.16
N LYS A 562 3.67 28.88 27.19
CA LYS A 562 5.00 29.48 27.38
C LYS A 562 4.94 30.57 28.46
N GLY A 563 5.62 30.30 29.58
CA GLY A 563 5.73 31.19 30.73
C GLY A 563 5.31 30.53 32.05
N GLU A 564 4.44 29.51 32.01
CA GLU A 564 3.93 28.83 33.20
C GLU A 564 4.69 27.52 33.53
N ASN A 565 5.28 26.83 32.53
CA ASN A 565 6.04 25.57 32.73
C ASN A 565 7.42 25.58 32.04
N GLN A 566 8.45 25.03 32.70
CA GLN A 566 9.80 24.83 32.15
C GLN A 566 9.86 23.58 31.26
N ILE A 567 10.02 23.75 29.95
CA ILE A 567 10.40 22.65 29.04
C ILE A 567 11.84 22.25 29.40
N LYS A 568 12.07 20.97 29.73
CA LYS A 568 13.42 20.45 30.01
C LYS A 568 13.83 19.46 28.93
N ALA A 569 14.97 19.70 28.30
CA ALA A 569 15.60 18.71 27.43
C ALA A 569 16.17 17.56 28.27
N ILE A 570 15.95 16.34 27.81
CA ILE A 570 16.54 15.13 28.37
C ILE A 570 17.79 14.86 27.53
N LEU A 571 18.97 14.98 28.13
CA LEU A 571 20.24 14.68 27.47
C LEU A 571 20.53 13.18 27.49
N ASP A 572 21.31 12.71 26.51
CA ASP A 572 21.85 11.34 26.48
C ASP A 572 22.59 11.03 27.79
N ALA A 573 22.18 9.94 28.44
CA ALA A 573 22.63 9.58 29.78
C ALA A 573 24.12 9.20 29.85
N TYR A 574 24.72 8.80 28.73
CA TYR A 574 26.10 8.34 28.65
C TYR A 574 27.01 9.34 27.92
N ASN A 575 26.49 10.02 26.90
CA ASN A 575 27.22 10.98 26.06
C ASN A 575 26.43 12.29 25.90
N PRO A 576 26.25 13.10 26.96
CA PRO A 576 25.41 14.29 26.92
C PRO A 576 25.93 15.38 25.96
N GLU A 577 27.21 15.33 25.60
CA GLU A 577 27.87 16.27 24.67
C GLU A 577 28.51 15.50 23.50
N GLY A 578 28.21 15.92 22.27
CA GLY A 578 28.85 15.48 21.04
C GLY A 578 29.94 16.46 20.57
N SER A 579 30.88 15.97 19.76
CA SER A 579 31.97 16.79 19.21
C SER A 579 32.38 16.34 17.81
N THR A 580 32.76 17.31 17.00
CA THR A 580 33.36 17.09 15.67
C THR A 580 34.66 16.29 15.71
N ALA A 581 35.35 16.21 16.85
CA ALA A 581 36.61 15.45 17.01
C ALA A 581 36.47 13.93 16.79
N TYR A 582 35.25 13.41 16.84
CA TYR A 582 34.97 11.98 16.71
C TYR A 582 34.55 11.56 15.29
N VAL A 583 34.52 12.48 14.33
CA VAL A 583 34.12 12.15 12.95
C VAL A 583 35.19 11.30 12.27
N ASN A 584 34.78 10.11 11.82
CA ASN A 584 35.60 9.20 11.03
C ASN A 584 34.69 8.20 10.28
N PHE A 585 34.57 8.30 8.96
CA PHE A 585 33.78 7.38 8.12
C PHE A 585 34.19 7.40 6.65
N THR A 586 33.78 6.40 5.87
CA THR A 586 33.99 6.34 4.41
C THR A 586 32.68 6.52 3.64
N THR A 587 32.74 7.10 2.44
CA THR A 587 31.56 7.32 1.57
C THR A 587 31.89 7.08 0.10
N SER A 588 30.90 6.70 -0.70
CA SER A 588 31.00 6.55 -2.16
C SER A 588 30.14 7.54 -2.95
N LYS A 589 29.64 8.60 -2.28
CA LYS A 589 28.88 9.68 -2.92
C LYS A 589 29.81 10.52 -3.82
N LYS A 590 29.29 10.94 -4.98
CA LYS A 590 30.07 11.68 -6.01
C LYS A 590 30.31 13.14 -5.64
N THR A 591 29.38 13.77 -4.93
CA THR A 591 29.40 15.19 -4.57
C THR A 591 30.05 15.38 -3.21
N SER A 592 31.23 16.00 -3.19
CA SER A 592 31.97 16.33 -1.98
C SER A 592 32.70 17.68 -2.12
N TRP A 593 32.86 18.38 -0.99
CA TRP A 593 33.54 19.66 -0.85
C TRP A 593 34.81 19.50 -0.02
N LYS A 594 35.95 19.94 -0.56
CA LYS A 594 37.22 19.95 0.18
C LYS A 594 37.26 21.18 1.07
N THR A 595 37.38 20.99 2.38
CA THR A 595 37.22 22.08 3.34
C THR A 595 38.45 22.97 3.47
N ASP A 596 38.24 24.25 3.75
CA ASP A 596 39.27 25.21 4.14
C ASP A 596 39.82 24.87 5.54
N PRO A 597 41.15 24.64 5.67
CA PRO A 597 41.78 24.34 6.96
C PRO A 597 41.57 25.36 8.07
N ARG A 598 41.20 26.59 7.73
CA ARG A 598 41.02 27.69 8.69
C ARG A 598 39.60 27.77 9.26
N LYS A 599 38.65 27.02 8.70
CA LYS A 599 37.21 27.19 8.96
C LYS A 599 36.48 25.88 9.28
N CYS A 600 37.05 24.71 8.99
CA CYS A 600 36.42 23.43 9.31
C CYS A 600 37.40 22.41 9.90
N HIS A 601 36.99 21.75 10.98
CA HIS A 601 37.75 20.69 11.64
C HIS A 601 37.92 19.42 10.78
N ILE A 602 36.95 19.14 9.90
CA ILE A 602 36.90 17.89 9.09
C ILE A 602 37.53 18.12 7.71
N ASN A 603 38.19 17.11 7.13
CA ASN A 603 38.89 17.20 5.85
C ASN A 603 37.99 17.36 4.60
N TRP A 604 36.80 16.76 4.60
CA TRP A 604 35.83 16.76 3.50
C TRP A 604 34.40 16.88 4.02
N ILE A 605 33.55 17.57 3.27
CA ILE A 605 32.11 17.61 3.50
C ILE A 605 31.42 16.89 2.34
N VAL A 606 30.53 15.96 2.64
CA VAL A 606 29.75 15.23 1.63
C VAL A 606 28.51 16.04 1.32
N CYS A 607 28.27 16.43 0.06
CA CYS A 607 27.14 17.27 -0.32
C CYS A 607 26.02 16.42 -0.95
N ASP A 608 24.78 16.61 -0.49
CA ASP A 608 23.59 15.95 -1.05
C ASP A 608 22.92 16.79 -2.13
N SER A 609 23.31 18.07 -2.24
CA SER A 609 22.85 19.02 -3.25
C SER A 609 23.92 20.06 -3.60
N ASP A 610 23.78 20.70 -4.76
CA ASP A 610 24.67 21.80 -5.17
C ASP A 610 24.54 23.03 -4.26
N TRP A 611 23.38 23.21 -3.62
CA TRP A 611 23.15 24.28 -2.65
C TRP A 611 23.99 24.14 -1.38
N GLU A 612 24.28 22.92 -0.93
CA GLU A 612 25.16 22.68 0.22
C GLU A 612 26.62 22.99 -0.10
N ALA A 613 27.06 22.66 -1.32
CA ALA A 613 28.40 23.02 -1.79
C ALA A 613 28.56 24.54 -1.85
N GLU A 614 27.55 25.23 -2.39
CA GLU A 614 27.52 26.69 -2.41
C GLU A 614 27.48 27.30 -1.00
N PHE A 615 26.75 26.69 -0.07
CA PHE A 615 26.77 27.12 1.33
C PHE A 615 28.16 26.99 1.97
N CYS A 616 28.89 25.89 1.72
CA CYS A 616 30.27 25.73 2.20
C CYS A 616 31.17 26.87 1.70
N ARG A 617 31.06 27.22 0.41
CA ARG A 617 31.79 28.35 -0.19
C ARG A 617 31.49 29.68 0.51
N VAL A 618 30.22 29.95 0.80
CA VAL A 618 29.77 31.18 1.46
C VAL A 618 30.23 31.22 2.92
N ALA A 619 30.10 30.11 3.65
CA ALA A 619 30.53 30.01 5.05
C ALA A 619 32.04 30.23 5.21
N GLU A 620 32.85 29.67 4.30
CA GLU A 620 34.31 29.83 4.30
C GLU A 620 34.74 31.27 3.98
N ALA A 621 34.03 31.94 3.06
CA ALA A 621 34.31 33.32 2.68
C ALA A 621 33.88 34.36 3.72
N HIS A 622 32.92 34.04 4.59
CA HIS A 622 32.34 35.01 5.51
C HIS A 622 33.28 35.32 6.70
N PRO A 623 33.56 36.62 7.00
CA PRO A 623 34.55 36.98 8.01
C PRO A 623 34.13 36.62 9.44
N ARG A 624 32.83 36.68 9.74
CA ARG A 624 32.30 36.35 11.09
C ARG A 624 32.15 34.86 11.38
N VAL A 625 32.27 34.00 10.37
CA VAL A 625 32.19 32.55 10.59
C VAL A 625 33.53 32.10 11.17
N ARG A 626 33.52 31.51 12.36
CA ARG A 626 34.73 31.00 13.03
C ARG A 626 34.97 29.55 12.68
N ALA A 627 33.93 28.73 12.80
CA ALA A 627 33.95 27.34 12.41
C ALA A 627 32.60 26.94 11.79
N TYR A 628 32.61 25.97 10.88
CA TYR A 628 31.40 25.34 10.37
C TYR A 628 31.60 23.84 10.18
N VAL A 629 30.52 23.08 10.23
CA VAL A 629 30.56 21.64 9.99
C VAL A 629 29.22 21.15 9.45
N LYS A 630 29.26 20.21 8.50
CA LYS A 630 28.06 19.46 8.09
C LYS A 630 27.76 18.38 9.12
N ASN A 631 26.51 18.24 9.49
CA ASN A 631 25.98 17.19 10.36
C ASN A 631 25.94 15.82 9.67
N GLN A 632 27.12 15.29 9.34
CA GLN A 632 27.28 13.97 8.77
C GLN A 632 28.10 13.12 9.73
N SER A 633 27.50 12.06 10.27
CA SER A 633 28.12 11.18 11.27
C SER A 633 28.58 11.91 12.55
N LEU A 634 27.97 13.06 12.86
CA LEU A 634 28.21 13.82 14.09
C LEU A 634 27.36 13.31 15.26
N GLY A 635 26.18 12.75 14.96
CA GLY A 635 25.18 12.37 15.96
C GLY A 635 24.50 13.60 16.59
N PHE A 636 24.46 14.73 15.87
CA PHE A 636 23.64 15.87 16.26
C PHE A 636 22.20 15.64 15.79
N GLU A 637 21.39 15.09 16.68
CA GLU A 637 20.02 14.69 16.39
C GLU A 637 19.06 15.49 17.26
N VAL A 638 18.02 16.03 16.62
CA VAL A 638 16.93 16.72 17.29
C VAL A 638 15.72 15.79 17.26
N PRO A 639 15.35 15.12 18.37
CA PRO A 639 14.18 14.27 18.39
C PRO A 639 12.93 15.13 18.15
N TYR A 640 12.01 14.65 17.32
CA TYR A 640 10.73 15.28 17.07
C TYR A 640 9.65 14.25 16.79
N LEU A 641 8.38 14.65 16.92
CA LEU A 641 7.25 13.82 16.54
C LEU A 641 6.71 14.29 15.20
N MET A 642 6.59 13.39 14.24
CA MET A 642 5.80 13.61 13.03
C MET A 642 4.59 12.69 13.12
N GLY A 643 3.44 13.27 13.44
CA GLY A 643 2.27 12.49 13.80
C GLY A 643 2.46 11.71 15.10
N SER A 644 2.28 10.38 15.10
CA SER A 644 2.56 9.52 16.27
C SER A 644 3.94 8.87 16.24
N THR A 645 4.71 9.10 15.17
CA THR A 645 5.97 8.36 14.95
C THR A 645 7.15 9.23 15.39
N PRO A 646 8.01 8.71 16.28
CA PRO A 646 9.23 9.40 16.67
C PRO A 646 10.19 9.46 15.47
N HIS A 647 10.66 10.66 15.18
CA HIS A 647 11.63 10.93 14.15
C HIS A 647 12.82 11.70 14.72
N LYS A 648 13.92 11.66 13.97
CA LYS A 648 15.13 12.42 14.28
C LYS A 648 15.34 13.44 13.17
N TYR A 649 15.32 14.70 13.54
CA TYR A 649 15.71 15.77 12.65
C TYR A 649 17.23 15.88 12.70
N LEU A 650 17.85 15.80 11.53
CA LEU A 650 19.27 15.99 11.31
C LEU A 650 19.44 17.31 10.54
N PRO A 651 19.71 18.43 11.25
CA PRO A 651 19.98 19.71 10.59
C PRO A 651 21.23 19.60 9.71
N ASP A 652 21.28 20.26 8.56
CA ASP A 652 22.41 20.13 7.64
C ASP A 652 23.75 20.63 8.21
N PHE A 653 23.79 21.80 8.85
CA PHE A 653 25.04 22.42 9.32
C PHE A 653 24.92 23.00 10.73
N ILE A 654 26.06 23.01 11.43
CA ILE A 654 26.29 23.84 12.61
C ILE A 654 27.35 24.87 12.24
N VAL A 655 27.07 26.14 12.53
CA VAL A 655 27.96 27.27 12.25
C VAL A 655 28.18 28.07 13.52
N GLN A 656 29.45 28.26 13.88
CA GLN A 656 29.83 29.17 14.95
C GLN A 656 30.15 30.54 14.37
N ILE A 657 29.41 31.54 14.80
CA ILE A 657 29.61 32.92 14.39
C ILE A 657 30.04 33.80 15.55
N ASP A 658 30.88 34.76 15.24
CA ASP A 658 31.24 35.87 16.12
C ASP A 658 30.27 37.03 15.84
N ASP A 659 29.29 37.21 16.72
CA ASP A 659 28.30 38.29 16.67
C ASP A 659 28.69 39.50 17.53
N GLY A 660 29.89 39.48 18.12
CA GLY A 660 30.42 40.52 19.00
C GLY A 660 30.10 40.32 20.48
N GLN A 661 29.44 39.22 20.86
CA GLN A 661 29.26 38.82 22.26
C GLN A 661 30.47 38.03 22.80
N PRO A 662 30.62 37.89 24.14
CA PRO A 662 31.72 37.14 24.73
C PRO A 662 31.75 35.64 24.34
N ASP A 663 30.59 35.06 24.04
CA ASP A 663 30.40 33.69 23.59
C ASP A 663 30.05 33.61 22.10
N LEU A 664 30.54 32.57 21.42
CA LEU A 664 30.21 32.35 20.02
C LEU A 664 28.79 31.83 19.88
N LEU A 665 28.01 32.48 19.02
CA LEU A 665 26.66 32.04 18.70
C LEU A 665 26.69 30.81 17.79
N ASN A 666 26.07 29.71 18.25
CA ASN A 666 25.89 28.50 17.47
C ASN A 666 24.60 28.60 16.65
N LEU A 667 24.73 28.67 15.33
CA LEU A 667 23.62 28.63 14.40
C LEU A 667 23.43 27.22 13.86
N ILE A 668 22.19 26.74 13.90
CA ILE A 668 21.77 25.50 13.27
C ILE A 668 21.12 25.86 11.95
N VAL A 669 21.69 25.36 10.85
CA VAL A 669 21.32 25.75 9.49
C VAL A 669 20.82 24.54 8.73
N GLU A 670 19.64 24.68 8.12
CA GLU A 670 19.07 23.72 7.18
C GLU A 670 19.03 24.36 5.79
N ILE A 671 19.59 23.68 4.80
CA ILE A 671 19.58 24.07 3.40
C ILE A 671 18.33 23.48 2.73
N LYS A 672 17.45 24.34 2.22
CA LYS A 672 16.23 23.92 1.52
C LYS A 672 15.99 24.74 0.26
N GLY A 673 15.68 24.06 -0.83
CA GLY A 673 15.06 24.67 -2.00
C GLY A 673 13.57 24.93 -1.79
N PHE A 674 12.80 23.87 -1.49
CA PHE A 674 11.35 23.94 -1.25
C PHE A 674 11.02 23.64 0.22
N ARG A 675 10.16 24.47 0.83
CA ARG A 675 9.66 24.25 2.20
C ARG A 675 8.41 23.36 2.18
N GLY A 676 8.63 22.06 2.35
CA GLY A 676 7.58 21.06 2.56
C GLY A 676 7.00 21.08 3.99
N GLU A 677 6.08 20.16 4.28
CA GLU A 677 5.45 20.05 5.60
C GLU A 677 6.42 19.54 6.68
N ASP A 678 7.41 18.71 6.31
CA ASP A 678 8.47 18.24 7.20
C ASP A 678 9.32 19.40 7.75
N ALA A 679 9.61 20.39 6.90
CA ALA A 679 10.42 21.56 7.27
C ALA A 679 9.72 22.42 8.35
N LYS A 680 8.39 22.47 8.34
CA LYS A 680 7.61 23.20 9.36
C LYS A 680 7.69 22.50 10.71
N GLU A 681 7.52 21.18 10.76
CA GLU A 681 7.58 20.43 12.02
C GLU A 681 8.98 20.46 12.63
N LYS A 682 10.03 20.37 11.81
CA LYS A 682 11.42 20.56 12.24
C LYS A 682 11.63 21.94 12.85
N ALA A 683 11.20 23.00 12.16
CA ALA A 683 11.34 24.37 12.64
C ALA A 683 10.53 24.65 13.92
N ASN A 684 9.30 24.16 14.00
CA ASN A 684 8.46 24.24 15.18
C ASN A 684 9.11 23.51 16.36
N THR A 685 9.63 22.30 16.14
CA THR A 685 10.35 21.55 17.18
C THR A 685 11.53 22.35 17.73
N MET A 686 12.33 22.95 16.85
CA MET A 686 13.46 23.80 17.26
C MET A 686 13.02 24.97 18.13
N ARG A 687 11.96 25.70 17.74
CA ARG A 687 11.50 26.92 18.44
C ARG A 687 10.70 26.65 19.72
N SER A 688 9.94 25.56 19.73
CA SER A 688 8.96 25.25 20.78
C SER A 688 9.54 24.33 21.83
N TYR A 689 10.50 23.47 21.49
CA TYR A 689 11.04 22.45 22.40
C TYR A 689 12.56 22.53 22.56
N TRP A 690 13.34 22.50 21.47
CA TRP A 690 14.80 22.36 21.54
C TRP A 690 15.49 23.63 22.09
N ILE A 691 15.28 24.80 21.47
CA ILE A 691 15.90 26.06 21.91
C ILE A 691 15.49 26.47 23.34
N PRO A 692 14.23 26.30 23.78
CA PRO A 692 13.88 26.60 25.17
C PRO A 692 14.44 25.60 26.19
N GLY A 693 14.74 24.37 25.76
CA GLY A 693 15.15 23.27 26.64
C GLY A 693 16.66 23.07 26.77
N VAL A 694 17.44 23.66 25.87
CA VAL A 694 18.91 23.60 25.76
C VAL A 694 19.46 25.00 25.97
#